data_AF-A0A927BG08-F1
#
_entry.id   AF-A0A927BG08-F1
#
_cell.length_a   1.000
_cell.length_b   1.000
_cell.length_c   1.000
_cell.angle_alpha   90.00
_cell.angle_beta   90.00
_cell.angle_gamma   90.00
#
_symmetry.space_group_name_H-M   'P 1'
#
loop_
_entity.id
_entity.type
_entity.pdbx_description
1 polymer ?
#
loop_
_entity_poly.entity_id
_entity_poly.type
_entity_poly.pdbx_seq_one_letter_code
_entity_poly.pdbx_strand_id
1 'polypeptide(L)'
;MKYEGPDALDAKLNEHFSGKAVRKDLLHQIKKSTNVPSFVLEFLLARYCATDDPDEVEAGKQAVVETLSRQYVRPDEANKAQSLVQQKGSHRFIDKIHVRYQERERRHWAAMENFNSQRIAIPEQFYSQNERLLEGGVWAEVKVARNETDESYAFHIEELRPVQMARFDFDAYCLGRQGFSRNEWLDVLMRTIGLNPDKFSFRLKLHYLTRLIGFVESNYNFIELGPRGTGKSFAFSEFSPYGTLISGGQASTATLFYNLSRRTVGLVGYWDIIGFDEVGGIRIKDQNTIQIMKDYMANGRFSRGAEVIADASFAFVGNIDHSIEQLVSSPIHTLFLTLPDNFDLAIQDRLHYFLPGWEMPKNSSSYLTGQYGLITDYLAEALHYLKKKVNKYPTLNSRIRLGKSVEGRDEQAIKKTVAGLLKLLHPADEPSDQEFDEYVAYAVEGRRRVKEQMNKQKPDDEFANINLSYTRRQDDQEEIVYCPESAHIVRSTNAPALDAAAVPAVSVPPTPITLPSTGEAHAGPPPGVPLLEKTVRILFGDTGYSYEVLFGPYLAGATAVTLEEPYIRTSHQLGNLVRFAELLARVGDCRELTVLTGQPETEEQQAEVKKALEDLRWSLKEFDIQLNFSFSPTLHDRELRLNNGWVIRSGRGLDLYQKPENWFSIGVNDFAYRPCLETTVVYQRQ
;
A
#
# COMPACT_ATOMS: atom_id res chain seq x y z
N MET A 1 2.20 19.18 -18.86
CA MET A 1 3.35 18.31 -19.16
C MET A 1 3.70 18.57 -20.60
N LYS A 2 4.92 18.98 -20.89
CA LYS A 2 5.37 19.22 -22.26
C LYS A 2 6.33 18.10 -22.62
N TYR A 3 6.20 17.57 -23.83
CA TYR A 3 7.22 16.73 -24.44
C TYR A 3 8.51 17.53 -24.55
N GLU A 4 9.61 16.99 -24.02
CA GLU A 4 10.90 17.69 -23.95
C GLU A 4 11.76 17.45 -25.20
N GLY A 5 11.23 16.70 -26.18
CA GLY A 5 11.93 16.27 -27.39
C GLY A 5 12.40 14.81 -27.28
N PRO A 6 12.74 14.20 -28.43
CA PRO A 6 13.17 12.81 -28.47
C PRO A 6 14.51 12.65 -27.75
N ASP A 7 14.60 11.67 -26.86
CA ASP A 7 15.86 11.26 -26.24
C ASP A 7 16.43 9.97 -26.84
N ALA A 8 17.60 9.55 -26.35
CA ALA A 8 18.27 8.35 -26.83
C ALA A 8 17.44 7.07 -26.63
N LEU A 9 16.62 7.02 -25.57
CA LEU A 9 15.77 5.87 -25.29
C LEU A 9 14.54 5.85 -26.20
N ASP A 10 13.99 7.02 -26.55
CA ASP A 10 12.92 7.15 -27.54
C ASP A 10 13.38 6.64 -28.92
N ALA A 11 14.60 7.00 -29.35
CA ALA A 11 15.16 6.52 -30.61
C ALA A 11 15.30 4.99 -30.63
N LYS A 12 15.84 4.39 -29.57
CA LYS A 12 15.94 2.92 -29.44
C LYS A 12 14.57 2.24 -29.41
N LEU A 13 13.59 2.83 -28.70
CA LEU A 13 12.23 2.32 -28.66
C LEU A 13 11.59 2.31 -30.05
N ASN A 14 11.72 3.40 -30.81
CA ASN A 14 11.17 3.48 -32.16
C ASN A 14 11.91 2.57 -33.15
N GLU A 15 13.21 2.32 -32.96
CA GLU A 15 13.99 1.37 -33.76
C GLU A 15 13.56 -0.08 -33.49
N HIS A 16 13.55 -0.52 -32.24
CA HIS A 16 13.31 -1.92 -31.88
C HIS A 16 11.82 -2.29 -31.76
N PHE A 17 10.96 -1.31 -31.48
CA PHE A 17 9.53 -1.47 -31.25
C PHE A 17 8.69 -0.53 -32.12
N SER A 18 9.09 -0.37 -33.38
CA SER A 18 8.34 0.39 -34.39
C SER A 18 6.87 -0.04 -34.47
N GLY A 19 5.96 0.93 -34.40
CA GLY A 19 4.50 0.73 -34.35
C GLY A 19 3.97 0.12 -33.04
N LYS A 20 4.83 -0.12 -32.05
CA LYS A 20 4.50 -0.70 -30.74
C LYS A 20 4.85 0.21 -29.56
N ALA A 21 5.34 1.43 -29.85
CA ALA A 21 5.61 2.48 -28.88
C ALA A 21 4.70 3.70 -29.17
N VAL A 22 4.35 4.44 -28.11
CA VAL A 22 3.49 5.62 -28.20
C VAL A 22 3.93 6.68 -27.19
N ARG A 23 3.72 7.94 -27.54
CA ARG A 23 3.96 9.08 -26.67
C ARG A 23 2.97 9.14 -25.51
N LYS A 24 3.48 9.09 -24.27
CA LYS A 24 2.65 9.03 -23.07
C LYS A 24 2.07 10.38 -22.67
N ASP A 25 2.64 11.50 -23.11
CA ASP A 25 2.06 12.84 -22.88
C ASP A 25 0.69 13.01 -23.56
N LEU A 26 0.51 12.43 -24.75
CA LEU A 26 -0.75 12.51 -25.51
C LEU A 26 -1.88 11.80 -24.78
N LEU A 27 -1.59 10.62 -24.22
CA LEU A 27 -2.53 9.86 -23.40
C LEU A 27 -3.01 10.69 -22.21
N HIS A 28 -2.08 11.30 -21.47
CA HIS A 28 -2.41 12.11 -20.29
C HIS A 28 -3.24 13.36 -20.63
N GLN A 29 -3.08 13.92 -21.83
CA GLN A 29 -3.89 15.05 -22.30
C GLN A 29 -5.33 14.61 -22.58
N ILE A 30 -5.51 13.48 -23.28
CA ILE A 30 -6.85 13.00 -23.67
C ILE A 30 -7.61 12.41 -22.49
N LYS A 31 -6.96 11.60 -21.63
CA LYS A 31 -7.61 10.92 -20.48
C LYS A 31 -8.34 11.88 -19.54
N LYS A 32 -7.87 13.13 -19.39
CA LYS A 32 -8.57 14.15 -18.59
C LYS A 32 -9.98 14.49 -19.08
N SER A 33 -10.27 14.23 -20.36
CA SER A 33 -11.52 14.59 -21.01
C SER A 33 -12.50 13.42 -21.18
N THR A 34 -12.04 12.18 -20.98
CA THR A 34 -12.82 10.97 -21.29
C THR A 34 -12.62 9.84 -20.28
N ASN A 35 -13.70 9.23 -19.80
CA ASN A 35 -13.67 8.06 -18.94
C ASN A 35 -13.58 6.75 -19.75
N VAL A 36 -12.51 6.62 -20.55
CA VAL A 36 -12.21 5.46 -21.40
C VAL A 36 -10.94 4.81 -20.86
N PRO A 37 -10.81 3.47 -20.79
CA PRO A 37 -9.61 2.81 -20.31
C PRO A 37 -8.35 3.24 -21.07
N SER A 38 -7.22 3.33 -20.36
CA SER A 38 -5.98 3.91 -20.93
C SER A 38 -5.45 3.13 -22.12
N PHE A 39 -5.51 1.79 -22.08
CA PHE A 39 -5.08 0.94 -23.21
C PHE A 39 -5.91 1.16 -24.49
N VAL A 40 -7.20 1.50 -24.38
CA VAL A 40 -8.05 1.83 -25.54
C VAL A 40 -7.62 3.15 -26.17
N LEU A 41 -7.32 4.15 -25.34
CA LEU A 41 -6.82 5.44 -25.81
C LEU A 41 -5.46 5.29 -26.50
N GLU A 42 -4.56 4.50 -25.92
CA GLU A 42 -3.24 4.23 -26.51
C GLU A 42 -3.35 3.51 -27.87
N PHE A 43 -4.28 2.58 -28.02
CA PHE A 43 -4.54 1.94 -29.32
C PHE A 43 -4.98 2.94 -30.39
N LEU A 44 -5.89 3.85 -30.05
CA LEU A 44 -6.33 4.91 -30.97
C LEU A 44 -5.19 5.89 -31.29
N LEU A 45 -4.41 6.27 -30.28
CA LEU A 45 -3.23 7.12 -30.45
C LEU A 45 -2.18 6.46 -31.33
N ALA A 46 -1.89 5.18 -31.14
CA ALA A 46 -0.95 4.44 -31.99
C ALA A 46 -1.43 4.38 -33.46
N ARG A 47 -2.74 4.34 -33.69
CA ARG A 47 -3.32 4.34 -35.05
C ARG A 47 -3.24 5.71 -35.74
N TYR A 48 -3.50 6.78 -35.01
CA TYR A 48 -3.64 8.13 -35.60
C TYR A 48 -2.43 9.05 -35.38
N CYS A 49 -1.52 8.72 -34.47
CA CYS A 49 -0.35 9.52 -34.07
C CYS A 49 0.95 8.72 -34.22
N ALA A 50 1.11 7.94 -35.29
CA ALA A 50 2.27 7.08 -35.55
C ALA A 50 3.51 7.85 -36.08
N THR A 51 3.59 9.15 -35.85
CA THR A 51 4.52 10.10 -36.48
C THR A 51 5.07 11.06 -35.42
N ASP A 52 6.28 11.57 -35.65
CA ASP A 52 6.94 12.56 -34.79
C ASP A 52 6.68 14.01 -35.25
N ASP A 53 6.03 14.21 -36.40
CA ASP A 53 5.67 15.53 -36.90
C ASP A 53 4.63 16.19 -35.98
N PRO A 54 4.94 17.35 -35.36
CA PRO A 54 4.01 18.04 -34.46
C PRO A 54 2.64 18.35 -35.07
N ASP A 55 2.58 18.70 -36.35
CA ASP A 55 1.33 19.08 -37.03
C ASP A 55 0.46 17.84 -37.29
N GLU A 56 1.07 16.74 -37.74
CA GLU A 56 0.38 15.46 -37.92
C GLU A 56 -0.07 14.86 -36.58
N VAL A 57 0.72 15.00 -35.52
CA VAL A 57 0.36 14.55 -34.17
C VAL A 57 -0.87 15.30 -33.66
N GLU A 58 -0.93 16.62 -33.85
CA GLU A 58 -2.09 17.40 -33.39
C GLU A 58 -3.36 17.07 -34.19
N ALA A 59 -3.24 16.90 -35.51
CA ALA A 59 -4.33 16.39 -36.34
C ALA A 59 -4.78 14.99 -35.90
N GLY A 60 -3.82 14.10 -35.58
CA GLY A 60 -4.06 12.76 -35.06
C GLY A 60 -4.82 12.77 -33.73
N LYS A 61 -4.44 13.64 -32.78
CA LYS A 61 -5.19 13.83 -31.52
C LYS A 61 -6.62 14.28 -31.77
N GLN A 62 -6.82 15.22 -32.68
CA GLN A 62 -8.14 15.74 -33.00
C GLN A 62 -9.03 14.62 -33.58
N ALA A 63 -8.46 13.77 -34.45
CA ALA A 63 -9.12 12.58 -34.97
C ALA A 63 -9.47 11.55 -33.88
N VAL A 64 -8.61 11.36 -32.86
CA VAL A 64 -8.91 10.50 -31.71
C VAL A 64 -10.10 11.03 -30.91
N VAL A 65 -10.08 12.33 -30.57
CA VAL A 65 -11.17 12.97 -29.80
C VAL A 65 -12.49 12.91 -30.57
N GLU A 66 -12.45 13.17 -31.87
CA GLU A 66 -13.63 13.06 -32.74
C GLU A 66 -14.15 11.62 -32.79
N THR A 67 -13.26 10.62 -32.96
CA THR A 67 -13.61 9.20 -32.96
C THR A 67 -14.31 8.82 -31.64
N LEU A 68 -13.73 9.19 -30.50
CA LEU A 68 -14.33 8.93 -29.19
C LEU A 68 -15.69 9.60 -29.02
N SER A 69 -15.83 10.87 -29.41
CA SER A 69 -17.11 11.60 -29.27
C SER A 69 -18.25 10.98 -30.08
N ARG A 70 -17.93 10.32 -31.20
CA ARG A 70 -18.92 9.72 -32.11
C ARG A 70 -19.19 8.23 -31.83
N GLN A 71 -18.19 7.51 -31.34
CA GLN A 71 -18.22 6.05 -31.25
C GLN A 71 -18.24 5.52 -29.82
N TYR A 72 -17.72 6.25 -28.83
CA TYR A 72 -17.79 5.82 -27.44
C TYR A 72 -19.15 6.16 -26.84
N VAL A 73 -19.80 5.18 -26.24
CA VAL A 73 -21.11 5.33 -25.59
C VAL A 73 -20.89 5.28 -24.09
N ARG A 74 -21.47 6.23 -23.36
CA ARG A 74 -21.50 6.16 -21.89
C ARG A 74 -22.68 5.29 -21.44
N PRO A 75 -22.60 4.61 -20.29
CA PRO A 75 -23.67 3.74 -19.80
C PRO A 75 -25.06 4.39 -19.75
N ASP A 76 -25.13 5.69 -19.47
CA ASP A 76 -26.37 6.49 -19.40
C ASP A 76 -26.94 6.85 -20.78
N GLU A 77 -26.14 6.74 -21.85
CA GLU A 77 -26.54 7.03 -23.23
C GLU A 77 -26.97 5.79 -24.02
N ALA A 78 -27.06 4.61 -23.37
CA ALA A 78 -27.37 3.34 -24.03
C ALA A 78 -28.64 3.39 -24.90
N ASN A 79 -29.74 3.95 -24.38
CA ASN A 79 -31.01 4.08 -25.12
C ASN A 79 -30.86 4.97 -26.36
N LYS A 80 -30.08 6.05 -26.27
CA LYS A 80 -29.80 6.95 -27.39
C LYS A 80 -28.97 6.23 -28.45
N ALA A 81 -27.98 5.43 -28.05
CA ALA A 81 -27.17 4.62 -28.94
C ALA A 81 -28.00 3.54 -29.67
N GLN A 82 -28.87 2.83 -28.96
CA GLN A 82 -29.80 1.86 -29.55
C GLN A 82 -30.77 2.52 -30.54
N SER A 83 -31.34 3.67 -30.18
CA SER A 83 -32.23 4.44 -31.08
C SER A 83 -31.49 4.93 -32.33
N LEU A 84 -30.23 5.34 -32.19
CA LEU A 84 -29.38 5.75 -33.31
C LEU A 84 -29.20 4.63 -34.34
N VAL A 85 -28.90 3.40 -33.89
CA VAL A 85 -28.81 2.23 -34.77
C VAL A 85 -30.15 1.95 -35.44
N GLN A 86 -31.25 2.02 -34.68
CA GLN A 86 -32.58 1.77 -35.23
C GLN A 86 -32.98 2.76 -36.32
N GLN A 87 -32.60 4.04 -36.18
CA GLN A 87 -32.89 5.11 -37.12
C GLN A 87 -31.95 5.11 -38.33
N LYS A 88 -30.64 4.94 -38.10
CA LYS A 88 -29.61 5.02 -39.17
C LYS A 88 -29.34 3.70 -39.87
N GLY A 89 -29.89 2.59 -39.38
CA GLY A 89 -29.65 1.25 -39.89
C GLY A 89 -28.41 0.59 -39.26
N SER A 90 -27.28 1.29 -39.20
CA SER A 90 -26.09 0.83 -38.49
C SER A 90 -25.29 1.97 -37.89
N HIS A 91 -24.51 1.69 -36.85
CA HIS A 91 -23.55 2.62 -36.28
C HIS A 91 -22.36 1.86 -35.66
N ARG A 92 -21.21 2.54 -35.59
CA ARG A 92 -19.98 1.97 -35.06
C ARG A 92 -19.73 2.49 -33.65
N PHE A 93 -19.47 1.57 -32.74
CA PHE A 93 -19.24 1.84 -31.33
C PHE A 93 -17.89 1.32 -30.86
N ILE A 94 -17.30 1.98 -29.87
CA ILE A 94 -16.20 1.44 -29.08
C ILE A 94 -16.80 0.99 -27.75
N ASP A 95 -16.84 -0.32 -27.53
CA ASP A 95 -17.48 -0.91 -26.36
C ASP A 95 -16.81 -2.23 -25.97
N LYS A 96 -17.05 -2.68 -24.75
CA LYS A 96 -16.65 -4.01 -24.30
C LYS A 96 -17.74 -5.02 -24.65
N ILE A 97 -17.34 -6.05 -25.40
CA ILE A 97 -18.22 -7.08 -25.93
C ILE A 97 -17.87 -8.46 -25.36
N HIS A 98 -18.90 -9.20 -24.99
CA HIS A 98 -18.86 -10.58 -24.52
C HIS A 98 -19.75 -11.43 -25.42
N VAL A 99 -19.48 -12.72 -25.51
CA VAL A 99 -20.28 -13.68 -26.26
C VAL A 99 -20.64 -14.81 -25.33
N ARG A 100 -21.92 -15.18 -25.31
CA ARG A 100 -22.43 -16.27 -24.47
C ARG A 100 -23.14 -17.29 -25.33
N TYR A 101 -22.83 -18.56 -25.11
CA TYR A 101 -23.62 -19.65 -25.68
C TYR A 101 -24.89 -19.85 -24.85
N GLN A 102 -26.05 -19.76 -25.49
CA GLN A 102 -27.34 -19.99 -24.86
C GLN A 102 -27.89 -21.35 -25.29
N GLU A 103 -27.72 -22.36 -24.43
CA GLU A 103 -28.06 -23.76 -24.73
C GLU A 103 -29.51 -23.97 -25.18
N ARG A 104 -30.48 -23.28 -24.54
CA ARG A 104 -31.90 -23.37 -24.89
C ARG A 104 -32.19 -22.95 -26.33
N GLU A 105 -31.40 -22.01 -26.84
CA GLU A 105 -31.53 -21.45 -28.19
C GLU A 105 -30.50 -22.05 -29.15
N ARG A 106 -29.55 -22.83 -28.63
CA ARG A 106 -28.40 -23.42 -29.36
C ARG A 106 -27.65 -22.37 -30.19
N ARG A 107 -27.53 -21.15 -29.66
CA ARG A 107 -26.99 -19.98 -30.36
C ARG A 107 -26.08 -19.16 -29.46
N HIS A 108 -25.08 -18.54 -30.08
CA HIS A 108 -24.23 -17.53 -29.44
C HIS A 108 -24.86 -16.14 -29.55
N TRP A 109 -24.91 -15.44 -28.42
CA TRP A 109 -25.38 -14.06 -28.34
C TRP A 109 -24.26 -13.17 -27.85
N ALA A 110 -24.05 -12.06 -28.55
CA ALA A 110 -23.19 -11.00 -28.06
C ALA A 110 -23.92 -10.11 -27.06
N ALA A 111 -23.17 -9.66 -26.06
CA ALA A 111 -23.56 -8.72 -25.04
C ALA A 111 -22.55 -7.57 -25.00
N MET A 112 -23.04 -6.34 -25.11
CA MET A 112 -22.22 -5.13 -25.06
C MET A 112 -22.50 -4.35 -23.78
N GLU A 113 -21.45 -3.91 -23.09
CA GLU A 113 -21.55 -3.29 -21.76
C GLU A 113 -22.23 -1.91 -21.79
N ASN A 114 -21.75 -0.98 -22.61
CA ASN A 114 -22.26 0.40 -22.63
C ASN A 114 -23.46 0.57 -23.57
N PHE A 115 -23.51 -0.17 -24.68
CA PHE A 115 -24.70 -0.28 -25.53
C PHE A 115 -25.86 -0.97 -24.78
N ASN A 116 -25.55 -1.71 -23.71
CA ASN A 116 -26.49 -2.32 -22.77
C ASN A 116 -27.55 -3.20 -23.44
N SER A 117 -27.10 -4.08 -24.35
CA SER A 117 -27.92 -5.15 -24.91
C SER A 117 -27.18 -6.47 -24.75
N GLN A 118 -27.92 -7.50 -24.33
CA GLN A 118 -27.39 -8.84 -24.03
C GLN A 118 -27.78 -9.88 -25.09
N ARG A 119 -28.54 -9.47 -26.13
CA ARG A 119 -29.12 -10.34 -27.16
C ARG A 119 -28.86 -9.75 -28.54
N ILE A 120 -27.59 -9.64 -28.91
CA ILE A 120 -27.13 -9.14 -30.21
C ILE A 120 -26.63 -10.34 -31.02
N ALA A 121 -27.17 -10.57 -32.23
CA ALA A 121 -26.73 -11.67 -33.05
C ALA A 121 -25.26 -11.47 -33.49
N ILE A 122 -24.44 -12.51 -33.37
CA ILE A 122 -23.02 -12.45 -33.73
C ILE A 122 -22.67 -13.61 -34.69
N PRO A 123 -22.04 -13.31 -35.85
CA PRO A 123 -21.48 -14.33 -36.74
C PRO A 123 -20.36 -15.17 -36.10
N GLU A 124 -20.30 -16.45 -36.47
CA GLU A 124 -19.33 -17.43 -35.94
C GLU A 124 -17.86 -17.04 -36.13
N GLN A 125 -17.55 -16.42 -37.27
CA GLN A 125 -16.20 -15.98 -37.60
C GLN A 125 -15.58 -15.07 -36.52
N PHE A 126 -16.39 -14.30 -35.79
CA PHE A 126 -15.86 -13.35 -34.81
C PHE A 126 -15.44 -14.03 -33.50
N TYR A 127 -16.24 -14.98 -33.00
CA TYR A 127 -15.94 -15.64 -31.72
C TYR A 127 -15.09 -16.91 -31.88
N SER A 128 -15.05 -17.53 -33.06
CA SER A 128 -14.15 -18.65 -33.34
C SER A 128 -12.68 -18.22 -33.46
N GLN A 129 -12.43 -16.98 -33.88
CA GLN A 129 -11.09 -16.41 -34.03
C GLN A 129 -10.58 -15.72 -32.77
N ASN A 130 -11.44 -15.47 -31.78
CA ASN A 130 -11.10 -14.76 -30.56
C ASN A 130 -11.79 -15.41 -29.36
N GLU A 131 -11.12 -16.41 -28.77
CA GLU A 131 -11.63 -17.18 -27.63
C GLU A 131 -12.01 -16.27 -26.44
N ARG A 132 -11.35 -15.11 -26.28
CA ARG A 132 -11.62 -14.16 -25.19
C ARG A 132 -13.03 -13.57 -25.24
N LEU A 133 -13.64 -13.50 -26.42
CA LEU A 133 -15.04 -13.10 -26.55
C LEU A 133 -15.96 -14.05 -25.75
N LEU A 134 -15.63 -15.34 -25.65
CA LEU A 134 -16.40 -16.35 -24.90
C LEU A 134 -16.06 -16.42 -23.41
N GLU A 135 -15.06 -15.66 -22.96
CA GLU A 135 -14.55 -15.66 -21.57
C GLU A 135 -14.91 -14.35 -20.84
N GLY A 136 -13.94 -13.44 -20.68
CA GLY A 136 -14.06 -12.17 -19.96
C GLY A 136 -14.44 -10.96 -20.82
N GLY A 137 -14.66 -11.18 -22.12
CA GLY A 137 -14.99 -10.15 -23.10
C GLY A 137 -13.80 -9.30 -23.52
N VAL A 138 -13.97 -8.54 -24.61
CA VAL A 138 -12.90 -7.78 -25.26
C VAL A 138 -13.41 -6.37 -25.59
N TRP A 139 -12.57 -5.36 -25.40
CA TRP A 139 -12.85 -4.02 -25.93
C TRP A 139 -12.69 -4.05 -27.46
N ALA A 140 -13.71 -3.60 -28.19
CA ALA A 140 -13.72 -3.66 -29.65
C ALA A 140 -14.38 -2.43 -30.28
N GLU A 141 -13.94 -2.11 -31.49
CA GLU A 141 -14.68 -1.29 -32.43
C GLU A 141 -15.72 -2.19 -33.12
N VAL A 142 -16.99 -2.04 -32.75
CA VAL A 142 -18.10 -2.91 -33.17
C VAL A 142 -19.07 -2.11 -34.03
N LYS A 143 -19.33 -2.57 -35.26
CA LYS A 143 -20.42 -2.04 -36.09
C LYS A 143 -21.68 -2.84 -35.80
N VAL A 144 -22.63 -2.19 -35.14
CA VAL A 144 -23.93 -2.76 -34.78
C VAL A 144 -24.96 -2.28 -35.81
N ALA A 145 -25.71 -3.22 -36.36
CA ALA A 145 -26.76 -2.96 -37.33
C ALA A 145 -28.10 -3.45 -36.82
N ARG A 146 -29.19 -2.77 -37.21
CA ARG A 146 -30.55 -3.22 -36.93
C ARG A 146 -30.85 -4.48 -37.72
N ASN A 147 -31.61 -5.38 -37.13
CA ASN A 147 -32.16 -6.54 -37.80
C ASN A 147 -33.55 -6.20 -38.33
N GLU A 148 -33.78 -6.39 -39.63
CA GLU A 148 -35.06 -6.11 -40.30
C GLU A 148 -35.88 -7.38 -40.57
N THR A 149 -35.28 -8.55 -40.38
CA THR A 149 -35.82 -9.83 -40.87
C THR A 149 -36.40 -10.74 -39.80
N ASP A 150 -35.84 -10.72 -38.58
CA ASP A 150 -36.23 -11.65 -37.51
C ASP A 150 -36.66 -10.86 -36.27
N GLU A 151 -37.94 -10.98 -35.88
CA GLU A 151 -38.51 -10.24 -34.75
C GLU A 151 -37.96 -10.71 -33.38
N SER A 152 -37.22 -11.82 -33.32
CA SER A 152 -36.69 -12.37 -32.06
C SER A 152 -35.47 -11.63 -31.49
N TYR A 153 -34.85 -10.72 -32.26
CA TYR A 153 -33.77 -9.85 -31.81
C TYR A 153 -33.65 -8.57 -32.66
N ALA A 154 -33.31 -7.45 -32.02
CA ALA A 154 -33.29 -6.15 -32.68
C ALA A 154 -31.97 -5.81 -33.40
N PHE A 155 -30.85 -6.40 -32.98
CA PHE A 155 -29.52 -5.99 -33.43
C PHE A 155 -28.63 -7.17 -33.80
N HIS A 156 -27.74 -6.96 -34.77
CA HIS A 156 -26.68 -7.89 -35.12
C HIS A 156 -25.34 -7.18 -35.30
N ILE A 157 -24.25 -7.94 -35.18
CA ILE A 157 -22.88 -7.47 -35.41
C ILE A 157 -22.52 -7.69 -36.87
N GLU A 158 -22.22 -6.58 -37.54
CA GLU A 158 -21.79 -6.57 -38.94
C GLU A 158 -20.26 -6.61 -39.03
N GLU A 159 -19.57 -5.85 -38.19
CA GLU A 159 -18.11 -5.85 -38.07
C GLU A 159 -17.69 -5.84 -36.60
N LEU A 160 -16.63 -6.58 -36.26
CA LEU A 160 -16.01 -6.57 -34.93
C LEU A 160 -14.50 -6.53 -35.10
N ARG A 161 -13.88 -5.48 -34.57
CA ARG A 161 -12.42 -5.31 -34.55
C ARG A 161 -11.96 -5.11 -33.11
N PRO A 162 -11.32 -6.11 -32.49
CA PRO A 162 -10.76 -5.96 -31.15
C PRO A 162 -9.81 -4.76 -31.09
N VAL A 163 -9.93 -3.96 -30.04
CA VAL A 163 -8.97 -2.90 -29.64
C VAL A 163 -7.81 -3.59 -28.92
N GLN A 164 -7.15 -4.48 -29.65
CA GLN A 164 -6.02 -5.28 -29.21
C GLN A 164 -5.06 -5.42 -30.39
N MET A 165 -3.79 -5.66 -30.13
CA MET A 165 -2.90 -6.06 -31.22
C MET A 165 -3.38 -7.37 -31.87
N ALA A 166 -3.51 -7.38 -33.19
CA ALA A 166 -4.07 -8.52 -33.94
C ALA A 166 -3.31 -9.85 -33.75
N ARG A 167 -2.00 -9.78 -33.44
CA ARG A 167 -1.17 -10.94 -33.10
C ARG A 167 0.06 -10.49 -32.31
N PHE A 168 0.21 -10.99 -31.09
CA PHE A 168 1.43 -10.82 -30.31
C PHE A 168 2.52 -11.77 -30.82
N ASP A 169 3.72 -11.22 -31.07
CA ASP A 169 4.91 -11.96 -31.46
C ASP A 169 5.94 -11.86 -30.33
N PHE A 170 6.11 -13.00 -29.63
CA PHE A 170 7.01 -13.09 -28.48
C PHE A 170 8.49 -13.09 -28.90
N ASP A 171 8.83 -13.68 -30.05
CA ASP A 171 10.22 -13.72 -30.51
C ASP A 171 10.69 -12.32 -30.91
N ALA A 172 9.81 -11.55 -31.58
CA ALA A 172 10.08 -10.14 -31.87
C ALA A 172 10.18 -9.28 -30.60
N TYR A 173 9.38 -9.57 -29.57
CA TYR A 173 9.49 -8.89 -28.27
C TYR A 173 10.85 -9.15 -27.61
N CYS A 174 11.30 -10.41 -27.61
CA CYS A 174 12.60 -10.81 -27.08
C CYS A 174 13.76 -10.20 -27.86
N LEU A 175 13.69 -10.18 -29.19
CA LEU A 175 14.69 -9.55 -30.05
C LEU A 175 14.78 -8.03 -29.79
N GLY A 176 13.62 -7.36 -29.67
CA GLY A 176 13.58 -5.95 -29.33
C GLY A 176 14.18 -5.67 -27.95
N ARG A 177 13.86 -6.49 -26.93
CA ARG A 177 14.43 -6.40 -25.58
C ARG A 177 15.97 -6.48 -25.59
N GLN A 178 16.56 -7.33 -26.42
CA GLN A 178 18.03 -7.52 -26.48
C GLN A 178 18.79 -6.25 -26.90
N GLY A 179 18.13 -5.27 -27.54
CA GLY A 179 18.71 -3.97 -27.87
C GLY A 179 18.95 -3.03 -26.67
N PHE A 180 18.50 -3.41 -25.48
CA PHE A 180 18.54 -2.59 -24.27
C PHE A 180 19.40 -3.25 -23.19
N SER A 181 20.14 -2.44 -22.43
CA SER A 181 20.64 -2.89 -21.13
C SER A 181 19.49 -3.08 -20.14
N ARG A 182 19.73 -3.81 -19.04
CA ARG A 182 18.73 -4.01 -17.98
C ARG A 182 18.17 -2.70 -17.42
N ASN A 183 19.01 -1.69 -17.22
CA ASN A 183 18.58 -0.41 -16.64
C ASN A 183 17.79 0.43 -17.65
N GLU A 184 18.21 0.45 -18.92
CA GLU A 184 17.41 1.07 -19.99
C GLU A 184 16.05 0.39 -20.14
N TRP A 185 16.02 -0.95 -20.07
CA TRP A 185 14.77 -1.70 -20.15
C TRP A 185 13.85 -1.45 -18.96
N LEU A 186 14.39 -1.38 -17.75
CA LEU A 186 13.66 -0.95 -16.56
C LEU A 186 13.02 0.42 -16.77
N ASP A 187 13.75 1.35 -17.39
CA ASP A 187 13.26 2.70 -17.70
C ASP A 187 12.18 2.69 -18.77
N VAL A 188 12.29 1.81 -19.77
CA VAL A 188 11.21 1.55 -20.75
C VAL A 188 9.93 1.07 -20.05
N LEU A 189 10.04 0.12 -19.11
CA LEU A 189 8.89 -0.37 -18.35
C LEU A 189 8.26 0.74 -17.50
N MET A 190 9.09 1.57 -16.85
CA MET A 190 8.63 2.74 -16.09
C MET A 190 7.90 3.75 -16.97
N ARG A 191 8.44 4.08 -18.16
CA ARG A 191 7.75 4.96 -19.13
C ARG A 191 6.46 4.33 -19.62
N THR A 192 6.44 3.02 -19.82
CA THR A 192 5.26 2.28 -20.29
C THR A 192 4.09 2.39 -19.31
N ILE A 193 4.35 2.30 -18.01
CA ILE A 193 3.34 2.54 -16.95
C ILE A 193 3.05 4.04 -16.69
N GLY A 194 3.64 4.94 -17.49
CA GLY A 194 3.36 6.38 -17.46
C GLY A 194 4.24 7.18 -16.49
N LEU A 195 5.33 6.61 -15.95
CA LEU A 195 6.20 7.27 -14.97
C LEU A 195 7.54 7.71 -15.60
N ASN A 196 8.04 8.86 -15.16
CA ASN A 196 9.36 9.35 -15.56
C ASN A 196 10.46 8.65 -14.73
N PRO A 197 11.29 7.78 -15.34
CA PRO A 197 12.30 7.00 -14.62
C PRO A 197 13.33 7.86 -13.87
N ASP A 198 13.64 9.07 -14.32
CA ASP A 198 14.68 9.93 -13.72
C ASP A 198 14.29 10.44 -12.32
N LYS A 199 13.00 10.36 -11.97
CA LYS A 199 12.49 10.77 -10.66
C LYS A 199 12.55 9.67 -9.61
N PHE A 200 12.99 8.47 -9.97
CA PHE A 200 12.93 7.29 -9.10
C PHE A 200 14.29 6.62 -8.97
N SER A 201 14.64 6.25 -7.74
CA SER A 201 15.79 5.38 -7.50
C SER A 201 15.52 3.96 -8.03
N PHE A 202 16.57 3.17 -8.22
CA PHE A 202 16.43 1.77 -8.63
C PHE A 202 15.46 0.98 -7.74
N ARG A 203 15.54 1.17 -6.42
CA ARG A 203 14.61 0.56 -5.45
C ARG A 203 13.16 0.93 -5.70
N LEU A 204 12.86 2.21 -5.93
CA LEU A 204 11.50 2.65 -6.22
C LEU A 204 11.00 2.09 -7.55
N LYS A 205 11.86 2.01 -8.57
CA LYS A 205 11.51 1.37 -9.85
C LYS A 205 11.15 -0.11 -9.64
N LEU A 206 11.92 -0.84 -8.84
CA LEU A 206 11.57 -2.23 -8.46
C LEU A 206 10.22 -2.32 -7.73
N HIS A 207 9.89 -1.40 -6.82
CA HIS A 207 8.56 -1.38 -6.17
C HIS A 207 7.41 -1.26 -7.17
N TYR A 208 7.55 -0.41 -8.20
CA TYR A 208 6.55 -0.31 -9.27
C TYR A 208 6.47 -1.60 -10.11
N LEU A 209 7.60 -2.23 -10.42
CA LEU A 209 7.63 -3.51 -11.15
C LEU A 209 7.03 -4.66 -10.34
N THR A 210 7.19 -4.66 -9.02
CA THR A 210 6.60 -5.68 -8.13
C THR A 210 5.09 -5.73 -8.24
N ARG A 211 4.43 -4.58 -8.47
CA ARG A 211 2.98 -4.55 -8.77
C ARG A 211 2.61 -5.32 -10.03
N LEU A 212 3.54 -5.50 -10.97
CA LEU A 212 3.34 -6.20 -12.23
C LEU A 212 3.60 -7.71 -12.12
N ILE A 213 4.23 -8.20 -11.05
CA ILE A 213 4.64 -9.61 -10.94
C ILE A 213 3.45 -10.56 -11.06
N GLY A 214 2.29 -10.23 -10.49
CA GLY A 214 1.11 -11.09 -10.57
C GLY A 214 0.55 -11.26 -12.00
N PHE A 215 0.92 -10.39 -12.94
CA PHE A 215 0.60 -10.53 -14.36
C PHE A 215 1.55 -11.48 -15.10
N VAL A 216 2.78 -11.71 -14.61
CA VAL A 216 3.77 -12.59 -15.25
C VAL A 216 4.00 -13.91 -14.51
N GLU A 217 3.59 -14.00 -13.25
CA GLU A 217 3.74 -15.17 -12.41
C GLU A 217 2.38 -15.68 -11.95
N SER A 218 2.15 -16.99 -12.08
CA SER A 218 0.89 -17.63 -11.72
C SER A 218 0.76 -17.77 -10.20
N ASN A 219 -0.46 -17.55 -9.71
CA ASN A 219 -0.80 -17.69 -8.29
C ASN A 219 0.21 -16.96 -7.38
N TYR A 220 0.53 -15.70 -7.72
CA TYR A 220 1.39 -14.83 -6.93
C TYR A 220 0.54 -13.95 -6.01
N ASN A 221 0.38 -14.40 -4.77
CA ASN A 221 -0.30 -13.63 -3.74
C ASN A 221 0.67 -12.60 -3.13
N PHE A 222 0.32 -11.32 -3.17
CA PHE A 222 1.10 -10.28 -2.49
C PHE A 222 0.21 -9.24 -1.85
N ILE A 223 0.79 -8.46 -0.96
CA ILE A 223 0.11 -7.37 -0.26
C ILE A 223 0.90 -6.06 -0.40
N GLU A 224 0.20 -4.97 -0.64
CA GLU A 224 0.73 -3.61 -0.59
C GLU A 224 -0.07 -2.79 0.43
N LEU A 225 0.63 -2.32 1.47
CA LEU A 225 0.06 -1.41 2.45
C LEU A 225 0.88 -0.12 2.50
N GLY A 226 0.21 1.03 2.45
CA GLY A 226 0.85 2.33 2.46
C GLY A 226 -0.14 3.50 2.40
N PRO A 227 0.32 4.75 2.37
CA PRO A 227 -0.54 5.92 2.43
C PRO A 227 -1.47 6.03 1.23
N ARG A 228 -2.56 6.78 1.40
CA ARG A 228 -3.52 7.08 0.32
C ARG A 228 -2.84 7.84 -0.82
N GLY A 229 -3.26 7.54 -2.05
CA GLY A 229 -2.86 8.29 -3.24
C GLY A 229 -1.52 7.89 -3.87
N THR A 230 -1.00 6.68 -3.63
CA THR A 230 0.26 6.16 -4.25
C THR A 230 0.02 5.32 -5.52
N GLY A 231 -1.19 5.37 -6.08
CA GLY A 231 -1.53 4.68 -7.33
C GLY A 231 -1.69 3.16 -7.23
N LYS A 232 -1.91 2.63 -6.02
CA LYS A 232 -1.99 1.18 -5.73
C LYS A 232 -3.05 0.45 -6.55
N SER A 233 -4.27 1.00 -6.61
CA SER A 233 -5.40 0.37 -7.32
C SER A 233 -5.26 0.44 -8.85
N PHE A 234 -4.58 1.47 -9.36
CA PHE A 234 -4.48 1.74 -10.80
C PHE A 234 -3.80 0.59 -11.58
N ALA A 235 -2.82 -0.06 -10.97
CA ALA A 235 -2.09 -1.17 -11.59
C ALA A 235 -2.97 -2.39 -11.90
N PHE A 236 -4.08 -2.59 -11.17
CA PHE A 236 -4.94 -3.77 -11.33
C PHE A 236 -6.23 -3.48 -12.11
N SER A 237 -6.60 -2.20 -12.27
CA SER A 237 -7.82 -1.80 -12.97
C SER A 237 -7.57 -1.27 -14.39
N GLU A 238 -6.46 -0.57 -14.64
CA GLU A 238 -6.25 0.20 -15.88
C GLU A 238 -5.06 -0.26 -16.73
N PHE A 239 -4.13 -1.01 -16.15
CA PHE A 239 -2.87 -1.37 -16.82
C PHE A 239 -3.01 -2.53 -17.81
N SER A 240 -3.90 -3.49 -17.58
CA SER A 240 -3.99 -4.67 -18.43
C SER A 240 -5.42 -5.18 -18.54
N PRO A 241 -5.85 -5.63 -19.73
CA PRO A 241 -7.15 -6.28 -19.92
C PRO A 241 -7.22 -7.66 -19.23
N TYR A 242 -6.14 -8.15 -18.62
CA TYR A 242 -6.07 -9.39 -17.86
C TYR A 242 -6.15 -9.20 -16.33
N GLY A 243 -6.32 -7.96 -15.87
CA GLY A 243 -6.51 -7.64 -14.46
C GLY A 243 -7.94 -7.20 -14.14
N THR A 244 -8.40 -7.51 -12.94
CA THR A 244 -9.65 -6.96 -12.39
C THR A 244 -9.44 -6.46 -10.97
N LEU A 245 -10.17 -5.41 -10.60
CA LEU A 245 -10.12 -4.80 -9.26
C LEU A 245 -11.50 -4.92 -8.61
N ILE A 246 -11.52 -5.44 -7.38
CA ILE A 246 -12.72 -5.54 -6.56
C ILE A 246 -12.62 -4.52 -5.42
N SER A 247 -13.51 -3.52 -5.43
CA SER A 247 -13.69 -2.55 -4.34
C SER A 247 -15.00 -2.80 -3.60
N GLY A 248 -15.07 -2.50 -2.30
CA GLY A 248 -16.35 -2.42 -1.57
C GLY A 248 -16.79 -3.69 -0.82
N GLY A 249 -15.85 -4.59 -0.50
CA GLY A 249 -16.04 -5.60 0.56
C GLY A 249 -17.13 -6.67 0.37
N GLN A 250 -17.69 -6.84 -0.83
CA GLN A 250 -18.73 -7.86 -1.11
C GLN A 250 -18.32 -8.85 -2.22
N ALA A 251 -17.12 -9.41 -2.12
CA ALA A 251 -16.72 -10.53 -2.97
C ALA A 251 -17.30 -11.84 -2.40
N SER A 252 -18.38 -12.35 -3.00
CA SER A 252 -18.96 -13.64 -2.58
C SER A 252 -18.10 -14.82 -3.04
N THR A 253 -18.21 -15.98 -2.36
CA THR A 253 -17.53 -17.22 -2.78
C THR A 253 -17.85 -17.61 -4.22
N ALA A 254 -19.10 -17.37 -4.65
CA ALA A 254 -19.55 -17.69 -6.00
C ALA A 254 -18.96 -16.75 -7.06
N THR A 255 -18.74 -15.49 -6.70
CA THR A 255 -18.12 -14.50 -7.59
C THR A 255 -16.63 -14.79 -7.75
N LEU A 256 -15.93 -15.05 -6.65
CA LEU A 256 -14.48 -15.27 -6.67
C LEU A 256 -14.10 -16.64 -7.23
N PHE A 257 -14.71 -17.71 -6.72
CA PHE A 257 -14.22 -19.07 -6.91
C PHE A 257 -15.12 -19.93 -7.80
N TYR A 258 -16.30 -20.33 -7.30
CA TYR A 258 -17.17 -21.24 -8.03
C TYR A 258 -18.63 -21.08 -7.62
N ASN A 259 -19.49 -20.93 -8.61
CA ASN A 259 -20.93 -20.87 -8.41
C ASN A 259 -21.54 -22.28 -8.49
N LEU A 260 -21.94 -22.84 -7.34
CA LEU A 260 -22.51 -24.18 -7.26
C LEU A 260 -23.86 -24.34 -7.98
N SER A 261 -24.70 -23.30 -8.00
CA SER A 261 -26.03 -23.39 -8.64
C SER A 261 -25.93 -23.35 -10.16
N ARG A 262 -24.98 -22.58 -10.70
CA ARG A 262 -24.72 -22.46 -12.13
C ARG A 262 -23.63 -23.40 -12.65
N ARG A 263 -22.89 -24.08 -11.77
CA ARG A 263 -21.72 -24.91 -12.09
C ARG A 263 -20.69 -24.17 -12.97
N THR A 264 -20.39 -22.93 -12.61
CA THR A 264 -19.48 -22.05 -13.37
C THR A 264 -18.35 -21.57 -12.48
N VAL A 265 -17.15 -21.49 -13.04
CA VAL A 265 -15.97 -20.90 -12.38
C VAL A 265 -16.18 -19.39 -12.24
N GLY A 266 -15.72 -18.84 -11.12
CA GLY A 266 -15.72 -17.42 -10.81
C GLY A 266 -14.51 -16.69 -11.40
N LEU A 267 -14.21 -15.50 -10.87
CA LEU A 267 -13.16 -14.62 -11.37
C LEU A 267 -11.78 -15.30 -11.48
N VAL A 268 -11.42 -16.19 -10.55
CA VAL A 268 -10.11 -16.87 -10.59
C VAL A 268 -9.86 -17.67 -11.87
N GLY A 269 -10.91 -18.07 -12.59
CA GLY A 269 -10.79 -18.82 -13.83
C GLY A 269 -10.47 -18.00 -15.07
N TYR A 270 -10.71 -16.68 -15.06
CA TYR A 270 -10.68 -15.84 -16.26
C TYR A 270 -9.63 -14.71 -16.23
N TRP A 271 -9.10 -14.38 -15.05
CA TRP A 271 -8.19 -13.24 -14.87
C TRP A 271 -6.79 -13.71 -14.52
N ASP A 272 -5.77 -12.99 -14.99
CA ASP A 272 -4.39 -13.25 -14.55
C ASP A 272 -4.17 -12.74 -13.13
N ILE A 273 -4.82 -11.65 -12.74
CA ILE A 273 -4.70 -11.08 -11.41
C ILE A 273 -6.02 -10.47 -10.94
N ILE A 274 -6.32 -10.66 -9.67
CA ILE A 274 -7.45 -10.07 -8.97
C ILE A 274 -6.90 -9.18 -7.86
N GLY A 275 -7.12 -7.88 -8.00
CA GLY A 275 -6.82 -6.88 -6.99
C GLY A 275 -7.99 -6.73 -6.01
N PHE A 276 -7.69 -6.74 -4.72
CA PHE A 276 -8.62 -6.42 -3.65
C PHE A 276 -8.27 -5.04 -3.09
N ASP A 277 -9.07 -4.03 -3.44
CA ASP A 277 -8.88 -2.69 -2.89
C ASP A 277 -9.50 -2.57 -1.49
N GLU A 278 -8.94 -1.67 -0.69
CA GLU A 278 -9.33 -1.44 0.70
C GLU A 278 -9.47 -2.76 1.49
N VAL A 279 -8.38 -3.55 1.52
CA VAL A 279 -8.39 -4.90 2.12
C VAL A 279 -8.98 -4.94 3.54
N GLY A 280 -8.80 -3.89 4.35
CA GLY A 280 -9.40 -3.80 5.70
C GLY A 280 -10.92 -3.65 5.74
N GLY A 281 -11.53 -3.22 4.64
CA GLY A 281 -12.98 -3.16 4.47
C GLY A 281 -13.61 -4.47 3.97
N ILE A 282 -12.81 -5.50 3.68
CA ILE A 282 -13.32 -6.77 3.16
C ILE A 282 -14.15 -7.48 4.23
N ARG A 283 -15.44 -7.70 3.93
CA ARG A 283 -16.36 -8.44 4.79
C ARG A 283 -16.69 -9.80 4.19
N ILE A 284 -15.87 -10.79 4.51
CA ILE A 284 -16.15 -12.19 4.15
C ILE A 284 -17.10 -12.77 5.21
N LYS A 285 -18.38 -12.91 4.84
CA LYS A 285 -19.43 -13.45 5.72
C LYS A 285 -19.40 -14.97 5.84
N ASP A 286 -18.86 -15.67 4.85
CA ASP A 286 -18.86 -17.13 4.76
C ASP A 286 -17.48 -17.68 5.14
N GLN A 287 -17.39 -18.41 6.26
CA GLN A 287 -16.14 -19.06 6.69
C GLN A 287 -15.60 -20.03 5.63
N ASN A 288 -16.47 -20.63 4.81
CA ASN A 288 -16.02 -21.52 3.74
C ASN A 288 -15.22 -20.78 2.66
N THR A 289 -15.46 -19.48 2.43
CA THR A 289 -14.68 -18.68 1.48
C THR A 289 -13.21 -18.64 1.90
N ILE A 290 -12.95 -18.46 3.19
CA ILE A 290 -11.58 -18.38 3.74
C ILE A 290 -10.86 -19.70 3.57
N GLN A 291 -11.53 -20.83 3.82
CA GLN A 291 -10.92 -22.15 3.65
C GLN A 291 -10.54 -22.42 2.18
N ILE A 292 -11.45 -22.10 1.25
CA ILE A 292 -11.17 -22.23 -0.20
C ILE A 292 -10.03 -21.31 -0.61
N MET A 293 -10.01 -20.09 -0.08
CA MET A 293 -8.95 -19.12 -0.34
C MET A 293 -7.59 -19.63 0.15
N LYS A 294 -7.51 -20.28 1.33
CA LYS A 294 -6.29 -20.93 1.83
C LYS A 294 -5.81 -22.03 0.89
N ASP A 295 -6.71 -22.91 0.44
CA ASP A 295 -6.35 -24.01 -0.44
C ASP A 295 -5.85 -23.49 -1.80
N TYR A 296 -6.55 -22.51 -2.35
CA TYR A 296 -6.23 -21.85 -3.62
C TYR A 296 -4.91 -21.07 -3.55
N MET A 297 -4.70 -20.26 -2.53
CA MET A 297 -3.48 -19.45 -2.38
C MET A 297 -2.23 -20.33 -2.18
N ALA A 298 -2.37 -21.55 -1.67
CA ALA A 298 -1.25 -22.48 -1.53
C ALA A 298 -0.92 -23.24 -2.82
N ASN A 299 -1.93 -23.61 -3.61
CA ASN A 299 -1.77 -24.61 -4.67
C ASN A 299 -2.22 -24.16 -6.06
N GLY A 300 -2.87 -22.99 -6.19
CA GLY A 300 -3.57 -22.60 -7.42
C GLY A 300 -4.79 -23.47 -7.74
N ARG A 301 -5.27 -24.28 -6.79
CA ARG A 301 -6.43 -25.16 -6.97
C ARG A 301 -7.26 -25.31 -5.70
N PHE A 302 -8.52 -25.65 -5.87
CA PHE A 302 -9.44 -25.96 -4.77
C PHE A 302 -10.45 -27.01 -5.20
N SER A 303 -11.03 -27.72 -4.23
CA SER A 303 -12.07 -28.73 -4.48
C SER A 303 -13.35 -28.35 -3.76
N ARG A 304 -14.42 -28.07 -4.52
CA ARG A 304 -15.76 -27.84 -3.97
C ARG A 304 -16.83 -28.25 -4.98
N GLY A 305 -17.21 -29.53 -4.95
CA GLY A 305 -18.13 -30.13 -5.92
C GLY A 305 -17.50 -30.43 -7.29
N ALA A 306 -16.47 -29.67 -7.68
CA ALA A 306 -15.54 -29.96 -8.77
C ALA A 306 -14.12 -29.51 -8.37
N GLU A 307 -13.09 -30.16 -8.91
CA GLU A 307 -11.70 -29.67 -8.81
C GLU A 307 -11.51 -28.56 -9.84
N VAL A 308 -11.11 -27.37 -9.37
CA VAL A 308 -10.84 -26.21 -10.22
C VAL A 308 -9.38 -25.83 -10.05
N ILE A 309 -8.66 -25.75 -11.18
CA ILE A 309 -7.29 -25.26 -11.26
C ILE A 309 -7.35 -23.89 -11.93
N ALA A 310 -6.68 -22.90 -11.34
CA ALA A 310 -6.66 -21.54 -11.83
C ALA A 310 -5.31 -20.87 -11.55
N ASP A 311 -4.94 -19.94 -12.42
CA ASP A 311 -3.63 -19.27 -12.39
C ASP A 311 -3.67 -17.84 -11.81
N ALA A 312 -4.86 -17.35 -11.46
CA ALA A 312 -5.07 -15.98 -11.02
C ALA A 312 -4.24 -15.66 -9.76
N SER A 313 -3.51 -14.56 -9.82
CA SER A 313 -2.76 -14.00 -8.70
C SER A 313 -3.66 -13.11 -7.85
N PHE A 314 -3.36 -12.99 -6.55
CA PHE A 314 -4.09 -12.10 -5.65
C PHE A 314 -3.22 -10.92 -5.22
N ALA A 315 -3.71 -9.70 -5.42
CA ALA A 315 -3.09 -8.48 -4.93
C ALA A 315 -3.96 -7.84 -3.85
N PHE A 316 -3.51 -7.86 -2.61
CA PHE A 316 -4.23 -7.22 -1.50
C PHE A 316 -3.71 -5.81 -1.31
N VAL A 317 -4.56 -4.80 -1.47
CA VAL A 317 -4.17 -3.41 -1.42
C VAL A 317 -4.88 -2.71 -0.27
N GLY A 318 -4.12 -2.03 0.58
CA GLY A 318 -4.66 -1.37 1.76
C GLY A 318 -3.92 -0.09 2.14
N ASN A 319 -4.48 0.59 3.14
CA ASN A 319 -3.90 1.80 3.70
C ASN A 319 -3.30 1.51 5.07
N ILE A 320 -2.12 2.06 5.35
CA ILE A 320 -1.58 2.19 6.71
C ILE A 320 -1.51 3.68 7.00
N ASP A 321 -2.24 4.10 8.03
CA ASP A 321 -2.27 5.49 8.51
C ASP A 321 -1.45 5.66 9.82
N HIS A 322 -0.84 4.58 10.32
CA HIS A 322 0.01 4.55 11.52
C HIS A 322 1.50 4.76 11.17
N SER A 323 2.31 5.17 12.16
CA SER A 323 3.76 5.23 12.00
C SER A 323 4.35 3.82 11.86
N ILE A 324 5.13 3.62 10.79
CA ILE A 324 5.80 2.33 10.50
C ILE A 324 6.80 1.99 11.61
N GLU A 325 7.57 2.98 12.08
CA GLU A 325 8.55 2.78 13.15
C GLU A 325 7.88 2.32 14.45
N GLN A 326 6.73 2.89 14.80
CA GLN A 326 5.96 2.48 15.97
C GLN A 326 5.39 1.06 15.82
N LEU A 327 4.83 0.73 14.65
CA LEU A 327 4.29 -0.62 14.38
C LEU A 327 5.39 -1.69 14.44
N VAL A 328 6.57 -1.39 13.90
CA VAL A 328 7.70 -2.32 13.86
C VAL A 328 8.40 -2.42 15.21
N SER A 329 8.36 -1.37 16.04
CA SER A 329 8.87 -1.41 17.42
C SER A 329 7.90 -2.03 18.42
N SER A 330 6.60 -2.03 18.11
CA SER A 330 5.59 -2.61 19.01
C SER A 330 5.72 -4.14 19.08
N PRO A 331 5.66 -4.74 20.29
CA PRO A 331 5.62 -6.19 20.45
C PRO A 331 4.23 -6.79 20.17
N ILE A 332 3.18 -5.96 20.10
CA ILE A 332 1.78 -6.41 20.01
C ILE A 332 1.15 -6.03 18.66
N HIS A 333 1.59 -4.92 18.06
CA HIS A 333 1.09 -4.47 16.76
C HIS A 333 1.97 -4.98 15.63
N THR A 334 1.35 -5.15 14.47
CA THR A 334 2.02 -5.58 13.24
C THR A 334 1.65 -4.68 12.07
N LEU A 335 2.42 -4.75 11.00
CA LEU A 335 2.09 -4.11 9.72
C LEU A 335 0.78 -4.64 9.12
N PHE A 336 0.28 -5.79 9.58
CA PHE A 336 -1.01 -6.36 9.18
C PHE A 336 -2.21 -5.84 9.97
N LEU A 337 -2.06 -4.80 10.79
CA LEU A 337 -3.13 -4.24 11.63
C LEU A 337 -4.42 -3.93 10.87
N THR A 338 -4.31 -3.55 9.59
CA THR A 338 -5.48 -3.18 8.77
C THR A 338 -6.14 -4.38 8.09
N LEU A 339 -5.61 -5.60 8.23
CA LEU A 339 -6.24 -6.78 7.66
C LEU A 339 -7.46 -7.19 8.48
N PRO A 340 -8.53 -7.74 7.85
CA PRO A 340 -9.67 -8.27 8.59
C PRO A 340 -9.27 -9.45 9.47
N ASP A 341 -9.98 -9.68 10.59
CA ASP A 341 -9.73 -10.79 11.54
C ASP A 341 -9.68 -12.17 10.87
N ASN A 342 -10.42 -12.34 9.77
CA ASN A 342 -10.45 -13.59 8.99
C ASN A 342 -9.16 -13.87 8.20
N PHE A 343 -8.25 -12.89 8.07
CA PHE A 343 -6.92 -13.03 7.49
C PHE A 343 -5.94 -13.52 8.56
N ASP A 344 -6.19 -14.74 9.03
CA ASP A 344 -5.37 -15.41 10.03
C ASP A 344 -3.95 -15.73 9.52
N LEU A 345 -3.10 -16.23 10.43
CA LEU A 345 -1.72 -16.60 10.13
C LEU A 345 -1.60 -17.55 8.94
N ALA A 346 -2.57 -18.43 8.70
CA ALA A 346 -2.53 -19.33 7.55
C ALA A 346 -2.68 -18.57 6.22
N ILE A 347 -3.52 -17.53 6.14
CA ILE A 347 -3.58 -16.65 4.96
C ILE A 347 -2.30 -15.81 4.85
N GLN A 348 -1.85 -15.21 5.96
CA GLN A 348 -0.66 -14.35 5.97
C GLN A 348 0.59 -15.11 5.49
N ASP A 349 0.77 -16.37 5.89
CA ASP A 349 1.91 -17.20 5.48
C ASP A 349 1.92 -17.50 3.97
N ARG A 350 0.76 -17.42 3.31
CA ARG A 350 0.62 -17.64 1.86
C ARG A 350 0.82 -16.36 1.05
N LEU A 351 1.13 -15.23 1.70
CA LEU A 351 1.59 -14.02 1.04
C LEU A 351 3.05 -14.19 0.65
N HIS A 352 3.35 -14.12 -0.64
CA HIS A 352 4.72 -14.26 -1.13
C HIS A 352 5.54 -13.00 -0.89
N TYR A 353 4.91 -11.83 -0.87
CA TYR A 353 5.63 -10.56 -0.76
C TYR A 353 4.80 -9.49 -0.08
N PHE A 354 5.42 -8.73 0.82
CA PHE A 354 4.90 -7.48 1.36
C PHE A 354 5.62 -6.30 0.71
N LEU A 355 4.88 -5.52 -0.09
CA LEU A 355 5.36 -4.28 -0.71
C LEU A 355 5.18 -3.10 0.26
N PRO A 356 6.28 -2.41 0.68
CA PRO A 356 6.22 -1.28 1.59
C PRO A 356 5.68 -0.04 0.87
N GLY A 357 4.36 0.08 0.75
CA GLY A 357 3.71 1.16 0.02
C GLY A 357 3.99 2.56 0.59
N TRP A 358 4.48 2.66 1.83
CA TRP A 358 4.94 3.91 2.44
C TRP A 358 6.24 4.47 1.85
N GLU A 359 7.05 3.64 1.19
CA GLU A 359 8.21 4.12 0.45
C GLU A 359 7.82 4.74 -0.90
N MET A 360 6.62 4.45 -1.39
CA MET A 360 6.15 4.96 -2.69
C MET A 360 5.63 6.38 -2.56
N PRO A 361 6.07 7.32 -3.42
CA PRO A 361 5.64 8.71 -3.33
C PRO A 361 4.15 8.83 -3.68
N LYS A 362 3.50 9.86 -3.11
CA LYS A 362 2.14 10.23 -3.51
C LYS A 362 2.13 10.64 -4.98
N ASN A 363 1.06 10.25 -5.68
CA ASN A 363 0.87 10.56 -7.09
C ASN A 363 0.92 12.07 -7.30
N SER A 364 1.75 12.48 -8.26
CA SER A 364 1.88 13.86 -8.69
C SER A 364 2.12 13.87 -10.19
N SER A 365 1.61 14.91 -10.86
CA SER A 365 1.89 15.13 -12.28
C SER A 365 3.39 15.31 -12.55
N SER A 366 4.18 15.73 -11.55
CA SER A 366 5.64 15.86 -11.67
C SER A 366 6.37 14.51 -11.90
N TYR A 367 5.72 13.39 -11.61
CA TYR A 367 6.29 12.05 -11.76
C TYR A 367 5.91 11.36 -13.06
N LEU A 368 4.97 11.91 -13.82
CA LEU A 368 4.52 11.31 -15.07
C LEU A 368 5.53 11.57 -16.18
N THR A 369 5.70 10.60 -17.08
CA THR A 369 6.56 10.77 -18.26
C THR A 369 5.82 11.50 -19.37
N GLY A 370 6.55 12.35 -20.09
CA GLY A 370 6.12 12.91 -21.36
C GLY A 370 6.65 12.16 -22.59
N GLN A 371 7.55 11.20 -22.39
CA GLN A 371 8.32 10.51 -23.43
C GLN A 371 7.59 9.28 -24.00
N TYR A 372 8.25 8.58 -24.93
CA TYR A 372 7.73 7.33 -25.48
C TYR A 372 7.77 6.21 -24.44
N GLY A 373 6.76 5.34 -24.48
CA GLY A 373 6.77 4.05 -23.83
C GLY A 373 6.08 3.02 -24.72
N LEU A 374 6.15 1.73 -24.38
CA LEU A 374 5.42 0.72 -25.13
C LEU A 374 3.91 0.99 -25.05
N ILE A 375 3.17 0.55 -26.06
CA ILE A 375 1.72 0.46 -25.97
C ILE A 375 1.39 -0.51 -24.83
N THR A 376 0.54 -0.08 -23.91
CA THR A 376 0.19 -0.81 -22.69
C THR A 376 -0.43 -2.17 -23.00
N ASP A 377 -1.25 -2.25 -24.05
CA ASP A 377 -1.80 -3.52 -24.55
C ASP A 377 -0.69 -4.46 -25.06
N TYR A 378 0.31 -3.93 -25.77
CA TYR A 378 1.45 -4.74 -26.24
C TYR A 378 2.25 -5.34 -25.08
N LEU A 379 2.53 -4.53 -24.05
CA LEU A 379 3.17 -5.03 -22.84
C LEU A 379 2.26 -6.04 -22.12
N ALA A 380 0.96 -5.77 -21.99
CA ALA A 380 0.03 -6.69 -21.32
C ALA A 380 -0.03 -8.07 -21.99
N GLU A 381 -0.05 -8.13 -23.32
CA GLU A 381 0.03 -9.40 -24.08
C GLU A 381 1.38 -10.10 -23.86
N ALA A 382 2.49 -9.35 -23.77
CA ALA A 382 3.79 -9.91 -23.43
C ALA A 382 3.80 -10.53 -22.03
N LEU A 383 3.22 -9.84 -21.04
CA LEU A 383 3.14 -10.35 -19.66
C LEU A 383 2.26 -11.62 -19.59
N HIS A 384 1.12 -11.61 -20.29
CA HIS A 384 0.23 -12.76 -20.37
C HIS A 384 0.93 -13.98 -21.00
N TYR A 385 1.66 -13.77 -22.10
CA TYR A 385 2.47 -14.82 -22.72
C TYR A 385 3.55 -15.34 -21.77
N LEU A 386 4.28 -14.45 -21.11
CA LEU A 386 5.31 -14.80 -20.12
C LEU A 386 4.73 -15.64 -18.97
N LYS A 387 3.53 -15.31 -18.51
CA LYS A 387 2.82 -16.08 -17.48
C LYS A 387 2.46 -17.49 -17.93
N LYS A 388 1.91 -17.64 -19.15
CA LYS A 388 1.38 -18.91 -19.64
C LYS A 388 2.43 -19.84 -20.25
N LYS A 389 3.48 -19.29 -20.86
CA LYS A 389 4.40 -20.06 -21.73
C LYS A 389 5.85 -20.09 -21.25
N VAL A 390 6.26 -19.15 -20.40
CA VAL A 390 7.68 -19.04 -20.00
C VAL A 390 7.88 -19.52 -18.58
N ASN A 391 8.80 -20.48 -18.41
CA ASN A 391 9.18 -21.05 -17.13
C ASN A 391 10.64 -20.71 -16.80
N LYS A 392 10.86 -19.87 -15.79
CA LYS A 392 12.19 -19.48 -15.31
C LYS A 392 12.70 -20.32 -14.11
N TYR A 393 11.89 -21.26 -13.59
CA TYR A 393 12.28 -22.08 -12.44
C TYR A 393 13.51 -22.97 -12.67
N PRO A 394 13.75 -23.56 -13.87
CA PRO A 394 14.97 -24.33 -14.11
C PRO A 394 16.25 -23.51 -13.88
N THR A 395 16.36 -22.33 -14.50
CA THR A 395 17.52 -21.44 -14.30
C THR A 395 17.58 -20.95 -12.86
N LEU A 396 16.46 -20.50 -12.30
CA LEU A 396 16.36 -20.04 -10.92
C LEU A 396 16.86 -21.10 -9.91
N ASN A 397 16.37 -22.33 -9.99
CA ASN A 397 16.72 -23.41 -9.07
C ASN A 397 18.19 -23.80 -9.15
N SER A 398 18.82 -23.63 -10.31
CA SER A 398 20.26 -23.91 -10.48
C SER A 398 21.17 -22.83 -9.87
N ARG A 399 20.65 -21.59 -9.72
CA ARG A 399 21.43 -20.42 -9.28
C ARG A 399 21.18 -20.05 -7.83
N ILE A 400 19.92 -20.11 -7.38
CA ILE A 400 19.51 -19.63 -6.06
C ILE A 400 20.05 -20.53 -4.94
N ARG A 401 20.66 -19.90 -3.93
CA ARG A 401 21.16 -20.57 -2.72
C ARG A 401 20.63 -19.82 -1.51
N LEU A 402 19.63 -20.38 -0.86
CA LEU A 402 18.98 -19.78 0.31
C LEU A 402 19.57 -20.36 1.59
N GLY A 403 19.66 -19.54 2.63
CA GLY A 403 20.22 -19.95 3.91
C GLY A 403 19.28 -20.85 4.73
N LYS A 404 19.80 -21.37 5.84
CA LYS A 404 19.15 -22.43 6.62
C LYS A 404 17.83 -22.01 7.30
N SER A 405 17.63 -20.72 7.54
CA SER A 405 16.41 -20.19 8.16
C SER A 405 15.25 -20.00 7.17
N VAL A 406 15.48 -20.25 5.88
CA VAL A 406 14.45 -20.19 4.83
C VAL A 406 13.76 -21.55 4.75
N GLU A 407 12.45 -21.58 4.99
CA GLU A 407 11.70 -22.84 5.11
C GLU A 407 10.51 -22.87 4.15
N GLY A 408 10.29 -24.00 3.48
CA GLY A 408 9.06 -24.34 2.75
C GLY A 408 8.44 -23.18 1.95
N ARG A 409 7.47 -22.48 2.56
CA ARG A 409 6.75 -21.36 1.93
C ARG A 409 7.61 -20.12 1.71
N ASP A 410 8.62 -19.87 2.55
CA ASP A 410 9.58 -18.78 2.33
C ASP A 410 10.35 -18.97 1.03
N GLU A 411 10.85 -20.20 0.81
CA GLU A 411 11.57 -20.55 -0.41
C GLU A 411 10.65 -20.35 -1.63
N GLN A 412 9.42 -20.86 -1.59
CA GLN A 412 8.45 -20.69 -2.68
C GLN A 412 8.16 -19.21 -2.96
N ALA A 413 7.98 -18.40 -1.91
CA ALA A 413 7.71 -16.98 -2.01
C ALA A 413 8.85 -16.20 -2.64
N ILE A 414 10.08 -16.42 -2.18
CA ILE A 414 11.29 -15.81 -2.74
C ILE A 414 11.44 -16.23 -4.20
N LYS A 415 11.33 -17.53 -4.50
CA LYS A 415 11.44 -18.06 -5.86
C LYS A 415 10.43 -17.46 -6.83
N LYS A 416 9.16 -17.34 -6.43
CA LYS A 416 8.11 -16.70 -7.24
C LYS A 416 8.42 -15.23 -7.53
N THR A 417 8.88 -14.50 -6.52
CA THR A 417 9.21 -13.07 -6.67
C THR A 417 10.38 -12.88 -7.64
N VAL A 418 11.46 -13.65 -7.47
CA VAL A 418 12.61 -13.61 -8.38
C VAL A 418 12.21 -14.06 -9.78
N ALA A 419 11.43 -15.13 -9.94
CA ALA A 419 10.93 -15.58 -11.24
C ALA A 419 10.10 -14.49 -11.95
N GLY A 420 9.27 -13.75 -11.22
CA GLY A 420 8.53 -12.60 -11.73
C GLY A 420 9.45 -11.48 -12.24
N LEU A 421 10.44 -11.09 -11.44
CA LEU A 421 11.43 -10.07 -11.84
C LEU A 421 12.26 -10.51 -13.05
N LEU A 422 12.65 -11.78 -13.12
CA LEU A 422 13.35 -12.35 -14.29
C LEU A 422 12.49 -12.30 -15.54
N LYS A 423 11.19 -12.62 -15.45
CA LYS A 423 10.28 -12.51 -16.60
C LYS A 423 10.10 -11.07 -17.06
N LEU A 424 10.05 -10.10 -16.14
CA LEU A 424 9.89 -8.68 -16.48
C LEU A 424 11.17 -8.09 -17.09
N LEU A 425 12.32 -8.34 -16.47
CA LEU A 425 13.58 -7.68 -16.81
C LEU A 425 14.44 -8.48 -17.79
N HIS A 426 14.34 -9.80 -17.79
CA HIS A 426 15.17 -10.72 -18.57
C HIS A 426 14.30 -11.77 -19.31
N PRO A 427 13.32 -11.33 -20.13
CA PRO A 427 12.45 -12.26 -20.84
C PRO A 427 13.21 -13.08 -21.90
N ALA A 428 14.29 -12.52 -22.47
CA ALA A 428 15.06 -13.11 -23.57
C ALA A 428 16.45 -13.60 -23.14
N ASP A 429 17.12 -12.82 -22.31
CA ASP A 429 18.47 -13.01 -21.80
C ASP A 429 18.48 -13.58 -20.38
N GLU A 430 19.66 -13.95 -19.89
CA GLU A 430 19.89 -14.32 -18.49
C GLU A 430 20.58 -13.16 -17.78
N PRO A 431 20.22 -12.84 -16.53
CA PRO A 431 20.85 -11.75 -15.79
C PRO A 431 22.30 -12.11 -15.45
N SER A 432 23.13 -11.06 -15.32
CA SER A 432 24.42 -11.18 -14.65
C SER A 432 24.28 -11.67 -13.21
N ASP A 433 25.36 -12.17 -12.60
CA ASP A 433 25.34 -12.63 -11.20
C ASP A 433 24.98 -11.50 -10.23
N GLN A 434 25.48 -10.28 -10.46
CA GLN A 434 25.13 -9.11 -9.67
C GLN A 434 23.63 -8.78 -9.75
N GLU A 435 23.07 -8.76 -10.96
CA GLU A 435 21.64 -8.49 -11.16
C GLU A 435 20.76 -9.56 -10.50
N PHE A 436 21.18 -10.82 -10.61
CA PHE A 436 20.48 -11.92 -9.96
C PHE A 436 20.49 -11.77 -8.44
N ASP A 437 21.64 -11.45 -7.84
CA ASP A 437 21.78 -11.21 -6.40
C ASP A 437 20.92 -10.01 -5.95
N GLU A 438 20.85 -8.93 -6.73
CA GLU A 438 19.96 -7.78 -6.47
C GLU A 438 18.48 -8.21 -6.39
N TYR A 439 18.03 -9.10 -7.28
CA TYR A 439 16.65 -9.60 -7.29
C TYR A 439 16.37 -10.55 -6.13
N VAL A 440 17.33 -11.41 -5.78
CA VAL A 440 17.21 -12.32 -4.64
C VAL A 440 17.13 -11.51 -3.34
N ALA A 441 18.03 -10.55 -3.13
CA ALA A 441 18.01 -9.69 -1.94
C ALA A 441 16.66 -8.97 -1.80
N TYR A 442 16.16 -8.38 -2.89
CA TYR A 442 14.88 -7.69 -2.90
C TYR A 442 13.70 -8.65 -2.57
N ALA A 443 13.70 -9.85 -3.13
CA ALA A 443 12.68 -10.87 -2.86
C ALA A 443 12.71 -11.37 -1.40
N VAL A 444 13.90 -11.61 -0.84
CA VAL A 444 14.08 -12.02 0.56
C VAL A 444 13.57 -10.93 1.50
N GLU A 445 13.85 -9.65 1.22
CA GLU A 445 13.39 -8.53 2.05
C GLU A 445 11.86 -8.51 2.17
N GLY A 446 11.13 -8.57 1.06
CA GLY A 446 9.67 -8.53 1.10
C GLY A 446 9.02 -9.77 1.70
N ARG A 447 9.64 -10.95 1.58
CA ARG A 447 9.17 -12.16 2.28
C ARG A 447 9.49 -12.09 3.78
N ARG A 448 10.66 -11.61 4.16
CA ARG A 448 11.04 -11.40 5.56
C ARG A 448 10.06 -10.48 6.27
N ARG A 449 9.63 -9.40 5.61
CA ARG A 449 8.62 -8.47 6.14
C ARG A 449 7.31 -9.17 6.53
N VAL A 450 6.87 -10.19 5.77
CA VAL A 450 5.73 -11.06 6.13
C VAL A 450 6.05 -11.89 7.38
N LYS A 451 7.19 -12.59 7.38
CA LYS A 451 7.59 -13.50 8.47
C LYS A 451 7.76 -12.74 9.81
N GLU A 452 8.30 -11.53 9.77
CA GLU A 452 8.40 -10.66 10.95
C GLU A 452 7.03 -10.32 11.58
N GLN A 453 5.97 -10.19 10.77
CA GLN A 453 4.63 -9.92 11.32
C GLN A 453 4.04 -11.17 11.98
N MET A 454 4.24 -12.34 11.38
CA MET A 454 3.75 -13.60 11.92
C MET A 454 4.46 -13.98 13.22
N ASN A 455 5.78 -13.77 13.28
CA ASN A 455 6.58 -13.97 14.48
C ASN A 455 6.12 -13.09 15.66
N LYS A 456 5.64 -11.88 15.38
CA LYS A 456 5.07 -11.01 16.43
C LYS A 456 3.71 -11.48 16.93
N GLN A 457 2.87 -12.01 16.04
CA GLN A 457 1.51 -12.43 16.39
C GLN A 457 1.49 -13.77 17.12
N LYS A 458 2.49 -14.63 16.90
CA LYS A 458 2.55 -15.96 17.50
C LYS A 458 3.73 -16.06 18.48
N PRO A 459 3.47 -16.25 19.78
CA PRO A 459 4.51 -16.27 20.81
C PRO A 459 5.26 -17.61 20.93
N ASP A 460 4.94 -18.61 20.10
CA ASP A 460 5.69 -19.86 20.04
C ASP A 460 6.79 -19.81 18.97
N ASP A 461 7.73 -20.76 19.03
CA ASP A 461 8.91 -20.76 18.16
C ASP A 461 8.58 -21.10 16.68
N GLU A 462 7.31 -21.23 16.29
CA GLU A 462 6.90 -21.65 14.93
C GLU A 462 7.39 -20.68 13.85
N PHE A 463 7.46 -19.37 14.14
CA PHE A 463 7.90 -18.35 13.19
C PHE A 463 9.20 -17.63 13.58
N ALA A 464 9.97 -18.19 14.53
CA ALA A 464 11.19 -17.58 15.07
C ALA A 464 12.33 -17.43 14.05
N ASN A 465 12.34 -18.22 12.98
CA ASN A 465 13.39 -18.24 11.95
C ASN A 465 13.30 -17.05 10.98
N ILE A 466 13.45 -15.82 11.46
CA ILE A 466 13.32 -14.57 10.68
C ILE A 466 14.62 -14.10 10.00
N ASN A 467 15.76 -14.73 10.30
CA ASN A 467 17.06 -14.40 9.70
C ASN A 467 17.18 -14.98 8.27
N LEU A 468 16.27 -14.57 7.38
CA LEU A 468 16.29 -15.03 6.00
C LEU A 468 17.54 -14.50 5.28
N SER A 469 18.30 -15.41 4.69
CA SER A 469 19.59 -15.15 4.03
C SER A 469 19.69 -15.85 2.69
N TYR A 470 20.66 -15.43 1.89
CA TYR A 470 21.06 -16.08 0.65
C TYR A 470 22.57 -16.00 0.46
N THR A 471 23.13 -16.91 -0.34
CA THR A 471 24.54 -16.88 -0.74
C THR A 471 24.68 -16.12 -2.04
N ARG A 472 25.40 -14.99 -2.00
CA ARG A 472 25.71 -14.17 -3.18
C ARG A 472 26.53 -14.96 -4.18
N ARG A 473 26.23 -14.81 -5.46
CA ARG A 473 26.95 -15.49 -6.55
C ARG A 473 28.28 -14.83 -6.87
N GLN A 474 28.41 -13.53 -6.61
CA GLN A 474 29.62 -12.79 -6.93
C GLN A 474 30.84 -13.23 -6.09
N ASP A 475 30.63 -13.57 -4.82
CA ASP A 475 31.71 -13.84 -3.86
C ASP A 475 31.47 -15.04 -2.93
N ASP A 476 30.40 -15.82 -3.17
CA ASP A 476 29.98 -16.96 -2.35
C ASP A 476 29.79 -16.63 -0.85
N GLN A 477 29.52 -15.35 -0.51
CA GLN A 477 29.23 -14.95 0.87
C GLN A 477 27.74 -15.05 1.19
N GLU A 478 27.43 -15.58 2.38
CA GLU A 478 26.07 -15.57 2.91
C GLU A 478 25.70 -14.20 3.49
N GLU A 479 24.59 -13.63 3.03
CA GLU A 479 24.07 -12.34 3.46
C GLU A 479 22.67 -12.50 4.08
N ILE A 480 22.53 -12.06 5.34
CA ILE A 480 21.22 -11.94 5.98
C ILE A 480 20.59 -10.61 5.54
N VAL A 481 19.41 -10.70 4.93
CA VAL A 481 18.69 -9.53 4.41
C VAL A 481 17.75 -9.00 5.48
N TYR A 482 17.80 -7.70 5.78
CA TYR A 482 16.95 -7.06 6.80
C TYR A 482 15.95 -6.10 6.14
N CYS A 483 14.74 -5.99 6.71
CA CYS A 483 13.81 -4.92 6.32
C CYS A 483 14.37 -3.59 6.84
N PRO A 484 14.47 -2.53 6.01
CA PRO A 484 15.02 -1.25 6.44
C PRO A 484 14.38 -0.68 7.72
N GLU A 485 13.07 -0.85 7.86
CA GLU A 485 12.29 -0.33 8.99
C GLU A 485 12.45 -1.13 10.29
N SER A 486 12.92 -2.38 10.22
CA SER A 486 13.11 -3.27 11.39
C SER A 486 14.58 -3.58 11.69
N ALA A 487 15.50 -3.22 10.79
CA ALA A 487 16.90 -3.62 10.83
C ALA A 487 17.59 -3.28 12.16
N HIS A 488 17.41 -2.06 12.67
CA HIS A 488 18.04 -1.62 13.92
C HIS A 488 17.55 -2.39 15.15
N ILE A 489 16.28 -2.77 15.14
CA ILE A 489 15.63 -3.49 16.24
C ILE A 489 16.08 -4.94 16.22
N VAL A 490 15.93 -5.60 15.06
CA VAL A 490 16.23 -7.03 14.93
C VAL A 490 17.72 -7.33 15.06
N ARG A 491 18.60 -6.42 14.62
CA ARG A 491 20.06 -6.57 14.84
C ARG A 491 20.45 -6.47 16.31
N SER A 492 19.74 -5.66 17.09
CA SER A 492 19.98 -5.51 18.54
C SER A 492 19.49 -6.72 19.34
N THR A 493 18.41 -7.38 18.89
CA THR A 493 17.89 -8.60 19.52
C THR A 493 18.61 -9.87 19.08
N ASN A 494 19.19 -9.87 17.87
CA ASN A 494 19.88 -11.03 17.27
C ASN A 494 21.41 -10.99 17.44
N ALA A 495 21.94 -10.33 18.48
CA ALA A 495 23.34 -10.53 18.85
C ALA A 495 23.56 -12.05 19.07
N PRO A 496 24.51 -12.70 18.36
CA PRO A 496 24.60 -14.14 18.41
C PRO A 496 25.09 -14.61 19.79
N ALA A 497 24.45 -15.63 20.33
CA ALA A 497 25.14 -16.58 21.20
C ALA A 497 26.19 -17.30 20.32
N LEU A 498 27.39 -16.73 20.21
CA LEU A 498 28.53 -17.41 19.60
C LEU A 498 29.11 -18.38 20.62
N ASP A 499 29.17 -19.65 20.21
CA ASP A 499 29.92 -20.71 20.86
C ASP A 499 31.33 -20.24 21.23
N ALA A 500 31.72 -20.59 22.45
CA ALA A 500 33.05 -20.38 22.99
C ALA A 500 34.09 -21.25 22.25
N ALA A 501 34.87 -20.67 21.33
CA ALA A 501 36.27 -21.05 21.09
C ALA A 501 36.94 -20.17 20.00
N ALA A 502 37.96 -19.42 20.42
CA ALA A 502 39.17 -18.98 19.69
C ALA A 502 38.97 -18.19 18.35
N VAL A 503 39.61 -17.05 18.03
CA VAL A 503 40.98 -16.52 18.20
C VAL A 503 40.94 -14.99 17.79
N PRO A 504 42.08 -14.27 17.65
CA PRO A 504 42.76 -13.40 18.61
C PRO A 504 42.42 -11.90 18.49
N ALA A 505 42.84 -11.15 19.52
CA ALA A 505 42.81 -9.68 19.55
C ALA A 505 43.69 -9.06 18.44
N VAL A 506 43.11 -8.16 17.65
CA VAL A 506 43.84 -7.16 16.87
C VAL A 506 43.39 -5.79 17.35
N SER A 507 44.33 -5.09 17.97
CA SER A 507 44.21 -3.71 18.44
C SER A 507 44.26 -2.73 17.26
N VAL A 508 43.27 -1.84 17.14
CA VAL A 508 43.41 -0.57 16.43
C VAL A 508 42.84 0.53 17.33
N PRO A 509 43.58 1.62 17.61
CA PRO A 509 43.11 2.69 18.49
C PRO A 509 42.20 3.65 17.73
N PRO A 510 41.08 4.14 18.30
CA PRO A 510 40.37 5.27 17.72
C PRO A 510 40.88 6.58 18.33
N THR A 511 41.16 7.55 17.47
CA THR A 511 41.18 8.98 17.83
C THR A 511 39.98 9.64 17.13
N PRO A 512 39.30 10.61 17.76
CA PRO A 512 37.87 10.85 17.54
C PRO A 512 37.60 11.89 16.45
N ILE A 513 36.49 11.71 15.74
CA ILE A 513 35.78 12.79 15.04
C ILE A 513 34.30 12.71 15.44
N THR A 514 33.80 13.82 15.93
CA THR A 514 32.51 14.05 16.58
C THR A 514 31.48 14.61 15.61
N LEU A 515 30.20 14.21 15.75
CA LEU A 515 28.92 14.95 15.56
C LEU A 515 27.78 13.94 15.20
N PRO A 516 26.49 14.25 15.46
CA PRO A 516 25.79 14.54 16.72
C PRO A 516 24.71 13.47 17.04
N SER A 517 24.29 13.39 18.31
CA SER A 517 23.38 12.37 18.86
C SER A 517 21.89 12.60 18.55
N THR A 518 21.21 11.46 18.45
CA THR A 518 19.78 11.14 18.37
C THR A 518 18.87 11.78 19.43
N GLY A 519 17.60 11.99 19.10
CA GLY A 519 16.51 12.29 20.05
C GLY A 519 15.72 11.03 20.39
N GLU A 520 15.86 10.54 21.62
CA GLU A 520 15.19 9.38 22.20
C GLU A 520 13.80 9.75 22.74
N ALA A 521 12.83 8.83 22.59
CA ALA A 521 11.56 8.89 23.32
C ALA A 521 11.84 8.62 24.82
N HIS A 522 11.56 9.60 25.66
CA HIS A 522 11.83 9.57 27.10
C HIS A 522 10.91 8.56 27.83
N ALA A 523 11.39 7.33 28.04
CA ALA A 523 10.99 6.56 29.22
C ALA A 523 11.65 7.18 30.46
N GLY A 524 10.90 7.31 31.56
CA GLY A 524 11.46 7.80 32.82
C GLY A 524 12.68 6.96 33.26
N PRO A 525 13.72 7.56 33.85
CA PRO A 525 14.96 6.85 34.16
C PRO A 525 14.70 5.72 35.18
N PRO A 526 15.41 4.58 35.06
CA PRO A 526 15.32 3.50 36.03
C PRO A 526 15.78 3.94 37.43
N PRO A 527 15.25 3.34 38.51
CA PRO A 527 15.56 3.72 39.88
C PRO A 527 17.06 3.56 40.17
N GLY A 528 17.72 4.66 40.54
CA GLY A 528 19.16 4.71 40.85
C GLY A 528 20.00 5.67 39.98
N VAL A 529 19.43 6.26 38.93
CA VAL A 529 20.09 7.29 38.12
C VAL A 529 19.93 8.67 38.80
N PRO A 530 21.00 9.46 38.99
CA PRO A 530 20.88 10.79 39.57
C PRO A 530 20.03 11.70 38.66
N LEU A 531 19.00 12.34 39.25
CA LEU A 531 18.16 13.30 38.55
C LEU A 531 18.99 14.54 38.18
N LEU A 532 18.92 14.93 36.90
CA LEU A 532 19.68 16.04 36.34
C LEU A 532 18.76 17.22 36.01
N GLU A 533 19.28 18.44 36.19
CA GLU A 533 18.67 19.63 35.61
C GLU A 533 18.67 19.54 34.10
N LYS A 534 17.54 19.84 33.48
CA LYS A 534 17.39 19.74 32.03
C LYS A 534 16.29 20.65 31.52
N THR A 535 16.30 20.87 30.21
CA THR A 535 15.19 21.52 29.49
C THR A 535 14.69 20.55 28.42
N VAL A 536 13.40 20.25 28.46
CA VAL A 536 12.72 19.41 27.48
C VAL A 536 11.86 20.30 26.60
N ARG A 537 12.07 20.24 25.28
CA ARG A 537 11.19 20.89 24.30
C ARG A 537 10.21 19.85 23.77
N ILE A 538 8.93 20.14 23.91
CA ILE A 538 7.84 19.32 23.39
C ILE A 538 7.33 20.01 22.14
N LEU A 539 7.42 19.36 20.99
CA LEU A 539 6.96 19.89 19.72
C LEU A 539 5.46 19.64 19.54
N PHE A 540 4.86 20.42 18.64
CA PHE A 540 3.45 20.25 18.32
C PHE A 540 3.19 18.85 17.74
N GLY A 541 2.27 18.12 18.36
CA GLY A 541 1.88 16.78 17.91
C GLY A 541 2.66 15.65 18.57
N ASP A 542 3.69 15.97 19.36
CA ASP A 542 4.48 14.97 20.08
C ASP A 542 3.60 14.18 21.07
N THR A 543 3.91 12.89 21.20
CA THR A 543 3.28 11.97 22.16
C THR A 543 4.34 11.43 23.12
N GLY A 544 3.93 10.82 24.23
CA GLY A 544 4.82 10.22 25.23
C GLY A 544 5.10 11.11 26.43
N TYR A 545 4.61 12.35 26.42
CA TYR A 545 4.80 13.32 27.50
C TYR A 545 3.63 13.32 28.50
N SER A 546 3.34 12.14 29.08
CA SER A 546 2.39 12.07 30.19
C SER A 546 2.96 12.73 31.45
N TYR A 547 2.11 13.07 32.42
CA TYR A 547 2.59 13.61 33.70
C TYR A 547 3.50 12.65 34.45
N GLU A 548 3.31 11.35 34.28
CA GLU A 548 4.21 10.36 34.86
C GLU A 548 5.63 10.50 34.31
N VAL A 549 5.76 10.61 32.99
CA VAL A 549 7.06 10.80 32.34
C VAL A 549 7.66 12.16 32.70
N LEU A 550 6.84 13.20 32.70
CA LEU A 550 7.31 14.57 32.93
C LEU A 550 7.65 14.85 34.39
N PHE A 551 6.86 14.39 35.35
CA PHE A 551 6.98 14.77 36.76
C PHE A 551 7.30 13.61 37.68
N GLY A 552 6.89 12.38 37.34
CA GLY A 552 7.00 11.19 38.20
C GLY A 552 8.38 10.99 38.83
N PRO A 553 9.48 10.99 38.06
CA PRO A 553 10.82 10.80 38.61
C PRO A 553 11.22 11.85 39.67
N TYR A 554 10.71 13.08 39.57
CA TYR A 554 11.06 14.19 40.46
C TYR A 554 10.16 14.27 41.71
N LEU A 555 8.99 13.63 41.67
CA LEU A 555 8.04 13.59 42.78
C LEU A 555 8.44 12.61 43.88
N ALA A 556 9.31 11.64 43.57
CA ALA A 556 9.83 10.69 44.55
C ALA A 556 10.57 11.44 45.69
N GLY A 557 10.18 11.14 46.93
CA GLY A 557 10.69 11.78 48.14
C GLY A 557 10.17 13.20 48.41
N ALA A 558 9.27 13.75 47.58
CA ALA A 558 8.63 15.04 47.85
C ALA A 558 7.40 14.84 48.75
N THR A 559 7.45 15.35 49.98
CA THR A 559 6.32 15.26 50.93
C THR A 559 5.36 16.45 50.84
N ALA A 560 5.80 17.58 50.27
CA ALA A 560 4.98 18.76 50.02
C ALA A 560 5.23 19.32 48.61
N VAL A 561 4.13 19.60 47.91
CA VAL A 561 4.10 20.03 46.51
C VAL A 561 3.31 21.32 46.38
N THR A 562 3.90 22.36 45.78
CA THR A 562 3.21 23.62 45.45
C THR A 562 3.08 23.75 43.94
N LEU A 563 1.85 23.83 43.44
CA LEU A 563 1.52 24.04 42.03
C LEU A 563 0.96 25.45 41.84
N GLU A 564 1.67 26.27 41.09
CA GLU A 564 1.17 27.53 40.54
C GLU A 564 0.65 27.29 39.11
N GLU A 565 -0.66 27.38 38.93
CA GLU A 565 -1.32 27.18 37.64
C GLU A 565 -2.42 28.23 37.43
N PRO A 566 -2.14 29.33 36.71
CA PRO A 566 -3.08 30.45 36.56
C PRO A 566 -4.36 30.11 35.78
N TYR A 567 -4.40 28.99 35.06
CA TYR A 567 -5.48 28.69 34.10
C TYR A 567 -6.36 27.51 34.50
N ILE A 568 -6.54 27.18 35.78
CA ILE A 568 -7.54 26.15 36.18
C ILE A 568 -8.94 26.77 36.16
N ARG A 569 -9.59 26.80 34.99
CA ARG A 569 -10.89 27.48 34.79
C ARG A 569 -11.99 26.64 34.15
N THR A 570 -11.61 25.66 33.34
CA THR A 570 -12.54 24.85 32.54
C THR A 570 -12.47 23.37 32.90
N SER A 571 -13.48 22.60 32.51
CA SER A 571 -13.60 21.17 32.90
C SER A 571 -12.40 20.30 32.48
N HIS A 572 -11.77 20.57 31.32
CA HIS A 572 -10.61 19.80 30.89
C HIS A 572 -9.34 20.16 31.67
N GLN A 573 -9.19 21.43 32.09
CA GLN A 573 -8.10 21.89 32.96
C GLN A 573 -8.24 21.32 34.38
N LEU A 574 -9.47 21.25 34.90
CA LEU A 574 -9.76 20.52 36.13
C LEU A 574 -9.42 19.03 35.98
N GLY A 575 -9.78 18.40 34.86
CA GLY A 575 -9.38 17.02 34.57
C GLY A 575 -7.86 16.82 34.48
N ASN A 576 -7.12 17.82 33.98
CA ASN A 576 -5.66 17.83 34.01
C ASN A 576 -5.12 17.89 35.45
N LEU A 577 -5.70 18.72 36.31
CA LEU A 577 -5.32 18.78 37.73
C LEU A 577 -5.60 17.43 38.44
N VAL A 578 -6.75 16.82 38.19
CA VAL A 578 -7.11 15.51 38.78
C VAL A 578 -6.09 14.45 38.38
N ARG A 579 -5.72 14.36 37.09
CA ARG A 579 -4.68 13.43 36.63
C ARG A 579 -3.32 13.66 37.30
N PHE A 580 -2.95 14.92 37.54
CA PHE A 580 -1.74 15.24 38.28
C PHE A 580 -1.83 14.80 39.76
N ALA A 581 -3.00 14.99 40.37
CA ALA A 581 -3.24 14.56 41.75
C ALA A 581 -3.25 13.02 41.90
N GLU A 582 -3.79 12.29 40.91
CA GLU A 582 -3.71 10.83 40.82
C GLU A 582 -2.26 10.34 40.76
N LEU A 583 -1.40 11.06 40.02
CA LEU A 583 0.03 10.77 39.99
C LEU A 583 0.67 10.93 41.37
N LEU A 584 0.34 12.00 42.12
CA LEU A 584 0.85 12.19 43.49
C LEU A 584 0.42 11.05 44.42
N ALA A 585 -0.86 10.66 44.35
CA ALA A 585 -1.39 9.55 45.14
C ALA A 585 -0.70 8.22 44.80
N ARG A 586 -0.38 7.98 43.53
CA ARG A 586 0.34 6.78 43.08
C ARG A 586 1.81 6.75 43.51
N VAL A 587 2.51 7.89 43.44
CA VAL A 587 3.90 7.97 43.91
C VAL A 587 3.97 7.76 45.42
N GLY A 588 2.98 8.29 46.17
CA GLY A 588 2.72 7.90 47.55
C GLY A 588 3.52 8.63 48.63
N ASP A 589 4.52 9.45 48.25
CA ASP A 589 5.35 10.20 49.21
C ASP A 589 4.73 11.55 49.64
N CYS A 590 3.88 12.14 48.79
CA CYS A 590 3.27 13.44 49.03
C CYS A 590 2.22 13.35 50.16
N ARG A 591 2.19 14.37 51.03
CA ARG A 591 1.19 14.54 52.10
C ARG A 591 0.49 15.89 52.03
N GLU A 592 1.09 16.87 51.38
CA GLU A 592 0.49 18.19 51.20
C GLU A 592 0.61 18.68 49.76
N LEU A 593 -0.52 19.02 49.15
CA LEU A 593 -0.60 19.68 47.85
C LEU A 593 -1.17 21.09 48.03
N THR A 594 -0.41 22.11 47.65
CA THR A 594 -0.89 23.50 47.61
C THR A 594 -1.09 23.94 46.16
N VAL A 595 -2.31 24.36 45.80
CA VAL A 595 -2.64 24.85 44.46
C VAL A 595 -2.95 26.35 44.51
N LEU A 596 -2.13 27.15 43.84
CA LEU A 596 -2.38 28.56 43.61
C LEU A 596 -2.85 28.73 42.17
N THR A 597 -4.07 29.23 41.98
CA THR A 597 -4.66 29.43 40.65
C THR A 597 -5.12 30.88 40.45
N GLY A 598 -5.23 31.29 39.19
CA GLY A 598 -5.70 32.61 38.82
C GLY A 598 -7.16 32.81 39.20
N GLN A 599 -7.54 34.01 39.62
CA GLN A 599 -8.94 34.32 39.90
C GLN A 599 -9.77 34.26 38.60
N PRO A 600 -10.86 33.46 38.55
CA PRO A 600 -11.76 33.43 37.40
C PRO A 600 -12.46 34.78 37.18
N GLU A 601 -12.88 35.05 35.93
CA GLU A 601 -13.39 36.36 35.52
C GLU A 601 -14.82 36.63 36.02
N THR A 602 -15.58 35.57 36.34
CA THR A 602 -16.95 35.66 36.85
C THR A 602 -17.10 34.96 38.19
N GLU A 603 -17.96 35.48 39.07
CA GLU A 603 -18.25 34.88 40.37
C GLU A 603 -18.83 33.46 40.24
N GLU A 604 -19.64 33.21 39.20
CA GLU A 604 -20.21 31.89 38.91
C GLU A 604 -19.13 30.86 38.56
N GLN A 605 -18.20 31.21 37.65
CA GLN A 605 -17.09 30.33 37.30
C GLN A 605 -16.16 30.10 38.50
N GLN A 606 -15.94 31.13 39.33
CA GLN A 606 -15.18 31.01 40.56
C GLN A 606 -15.86 30.05 41.56
N ALA A 607 -17.19 30.09 41.69
CA ALA A 607 -17.93 29.15 42.52
C ALA A 607 -17.82 27.70 42.01
N GLU A 608 -17.90 27.49 40.69
CA GLU A 608 -17.76 26.16 40.07
C GLU A 608 -16.36 25.57 40.28
N VAL A 609 -15.31 26.35 40.00
CA VAL A 609 -13.91 25.90 40.19
C VAL A 609 -13.64 25.64 41.68
N LYS A 610 -14.11 26.52 42.56
CA LYS A 610 -13.96 26.34 44.01
C LYS A 610 -14.63 25.04 44.47
N LYS A 611 -15.85 24.76 44.02
CA LYS A 611 -16.56 23.52 44.34
C LYS A 611 -15.78 22.29 43.86
N ALA A 612 -15.29 22.30 42.62
CA ALA A 612 -14.50 21.19 42.07
C ALA A 612 -13.19 20.96 42.85
N LEU A 613 -12.52 22.02 43.31
CA LEU A 613 -11.33 21.92 44.15
C LEU A 613 -11.66 21.42 45.57
N GLU A 614 -12.82 21.77 46.13
CA GLU A 614 -13.30 21.20 47.40
C GLU A 614 -13.61 19.71 47.27
N ASP A 615 -14.24 19.28 46.17
CA ASP A 615 -14.52 17.88 45.87
C ASP A 615 -13.21 17.08 45.72
N LEU A 616 -12.24 17.63 44.97
CA LEU A 616 -10.91 17.03 44.85
C LEU A 616 -10.18 16.97 46.21
N ARG A 617 -10.32 17.98 47.07
CA ARG A 617 -9.74 17.99 48.41
C ARG A 617 -10.30 16.86 49.27
N TRP A 618 -11.59 16.59 49.18
CA TRP A 618 -12.20 15.46 49.90
C TRP A 618 -11.71 14.12 49.37
N SER A 619 -11.63 13.96 48.05
CA SER A 619 -11.11 12.73 47.42
C SER A 619 -9.65 12.45 47.81
N LEU A 620 -8.78 13.47 47.78
CA LEU A 620 -7.37 13.32 48.13
C LEU A 620 -7.13 12.98 49.61
N LYS A 621 -8.06 13.34 50.49
CA LYS A 621 -7.98 12.98 51.91
C LYS A 621 -8.01 11.46 52.13
N GLU A 622 -8.68 10.71 51.26
CA GLU A 622 -8.69 9.23 51.31
C GLU A 622 -7.30 8.63 51.00
N PHE A 623 -6.45 9.39 50.31
CA PHE A 623 -5.06 9.04 49.99
C PHE A 623 -4.04 9.69 50.94
N ASP A 624 -4.48 10.22 52.07
CA ASP A 624 -3.64 10.92 53.06
C ASP A 624 -2.92 12.17 52.50
N ILE A 625 -3.52 12.82 51.49
CA ILE A 625 -3.00 14.05 50.90
C ILE A 625 -3.94 15.21 51.25
N GLN A 626 -3.41 16.20 51.97
CA GLN A 626 -4.12 17.44 52.26
C GLN A 626 -3.97 18.42 51.09
N LEU A 627 -5.09 18.77 50.44
CA LEU A 627 -5.14 19.81 49.41
C LEU A 627 -5.52 21.18 50.02
N ASN A 628 -4.61 22.14 49.91
CA ASN A 628 -4.83 23.56 50.19
C ASN A 628 -4.90 24.32 48.86
N PHE A 629 -5.85 25.24 48.69
CA PHE A 629 -5.92 26.04 47.47
C PHE A 629 -6.29 27.50 47.74
N SER A 630 -5.81 28.40 46.90
CA SER A 630 -6.16 29.82 46.96
C SER A 630 -6.16 30.45 45.56
N PHE A 631 -6.91 31.54 45.43
CA PHE A 631 -7.00 32.32 44.20
C PHE A 631 -6.12 33.55 44.30
N SER A 632 -5.36 33.85 43.25
CA SER A 632 -4.54 35.06 43.15
C SER A 632 -4.89 35.84 41.87
N PRO A 633 -5.17 37.15 41.96
CA PRO A 633 -5.47 37.97 40.79
C PRO A 633 -4.22 38.34 39.98
N THR A 634 -3.02 38.19 40.55
CA THR A 634 -1.74 38.59 39.93
C THR A 634 -0.85 37.42 39.55
N LEU A 635 -1.37 36.18 39.59
CA LEU A 635 -0.60 34.99 39.22
C LEU A 635 -0.46 34.89 37.71
N HIS A 636 0.78 34.80 37.24
CA HIS A 636 1.11 34.64 35.81
C HIS A 636 2.08 33.48 35.53
N ASP A 637 2.91 33.13 36.51
CA ASP A 637 3.90 32.08 36.36
C ASP A 637 3.26 30.68 36.51
N ARG A 638 3.83 29.72 35.79
CA ARG A 638 3.43 28.31 35.79
C ARG A 638 4.58 27.48 36.32
N GLU A 639 4.49 27.11 37.58
CA GLU A 639 5.61 26.55 38.33
C GLU A 639 5.14 25.44 39.28
N LEU A 640 5.88 24.35 39.30
CA LEU A 640 5.72 23.26 40.25
C LEU A 640 6.96 23.23 41.16
N ARG A 641 6.78 23.53 42.45
CA ARG A 641 7.83 23.50 43.46
C ARG A 641 7.67 22.29 44.37
N LEU A 642 8.74 21.55 44.55
CA LEU A 642 8.81 20.33 45.36
C LEU A 642 9.74 20.57 46.56
N ASN A 643 9.34 20.16 47.75
CA ASN A 643 10.15 20.36 48.96
C ASN A 643 11.42 19.50 49.03
N ASN A 644 11.62 18.58 48.07
CA ASN A 644 12.87 17.86 47.86
C ASN A 644 13.91 18.68 47.06
N GLY A 645 13.62 19.96 46.77
CA GLY A 645 14.52 20.93 46.15
C GLY A 645 14.35 21.09 44.65
N TRP A 646 13.41 20.40 44.01
CA TRP A 646 13.16 20.54 42.57
C TRP A 646 12.08 21.58 42.26
N VAL A 647 12.33 22.34 41.20
CA VAL A 647 11.40 23.29 40.60
C VAL A 647 11.25 22.99 39.11
N ILE A 648 10.01 22.82 38.66
CA ILE A 648 9.67 22.48 37.28
C ILE A 648 8.79 23.58 36.70
N ARG A 649 9.24 24.24 35.65
CA ARG A 649 8.52 25.32 34.96
C ARG A 649 8.07 24.86 33.59
N SER A 650 6.80 25.07 33.26
CA SER A 650 6.23 24.68 31.98
C SER A 650 5.59 25.88 31.30
N GLY A 651 5.95 26.14 30.03
CA GLY A 651 5.40 27.25 29.26
C GLY A 651 3.88 27.27 29.19
N ARG A 652 3.23 26.11 29.28
CA ARG A 652 1.77 25.93 29.28
C ARG A 652 1.21 25.37 30.58
N GLY A 653 2.05 25.21 31.61
CA GLY A 653 1.66 24.58 32.86
C GLY A 653 1.23 23.13 32.66
N LEU A 654 0.08 22.75 33.20
CA LEU A 654 -0.55 21.43 33.01
C LEU A 654 -1.34 21.30 31.70
N ASP A 655 -1.65 22.40 30.99
CA ASP A 655 -2.48 22.36 29.77
C ASP A 655 -1.65 22.09 28.49
N LEU A 656 -1.05 20.91 28.48
CA LEU A 656 -0.05 20.48 27.51
C LEU A 656 -0.62 19.71 26.31
N TYR A 657 -1.90 19.35 26.33
CA TYR A 657 -2.44 18.34 25.44
C TYR A 657 -3.44 18.90 24.42
N GLN A 658 -3.43 18.34 23.23
CA GLN A 658 -4.42 18.64 22.20
C GLN A 658 -5.77 17.99 22.55
N LYS A 659 -6.85 18.57 22.02
CA LYS A 659 -8.18 17.98 22.08
C LYS A 659 -8.19 16.70 21.22
N PRO A 660 -8.74 15.58 21.72
CA PRO A 660 -8.82 14.36 20.92
C PRO A 660 -9.83 14.54 19.78
N GLU A 661 -9.57 13.93 18.63
CA GLU A 661 -10.42 14.06 17.43
C GLU A 661 -11.83 13.50 17.67
N ASN A 662 -11.94 12.44 18.46
CA ASN A 662 -13.21 11.92 18.98
C ASN A 662 -12.99 11.22 20.33
N TRP A 663 -14.06 11.02 21.10
CA TRP A 663 -14.02 10.47 22.46
C TRP A 663 -13.73 8.97 22.55
N PHE A 664 -13.61 8.27 21.41
CA PHE A 664 -13.26 6.84 21.36
C PHE A 664 -11.89 6.61 20.69
N SER A 665 -11.11 7.67 20.51
CA SER A 665 -9.75 7.61 19.95
C SER A 665 -8.72 7.24 21.01
N ILE A 666 -7.64 6.57 20.57
CA ILE A 666 -6.48 6.31 21.42
C ILE A 666 -5.87 7.67 21.81
N GLY A 667 -5.44 7.78 23.07
CA GLY A 667 -5.06 9.05 23.67
C GLY A 667 -6.18 9.73 24.45
N VAL A 668 -7.45 9.31 24.32
CA VAL A 668 -8.55 9.91 25.11
C VAL A 668 -8.36 9.69 26.61
N ASN A 669 -8.01 8.47 27.01
CA ASN A 669 -7.86 8.08 28.41
C ASN A 669 -6.40 8.04 28.85
N ASP A 670 -5.52 7.45 28.04
CA ASP A 670 -4.09 7.41 28.33
C ASP A 670 -3.36 8.55 27.60
N PHE A 671 -2.93 9.54 28.39
CA PHE A 671 -2.32 10.77 27.88
C PHE A 671 -0.87 10.57 27.43
N ALA A 672 -0.26 9.39 27.65
CA ALA A 672 0.99 9.04 26.98
C ALA A 672 0.81 8.97 25.46
N TYR A 673 -0.40 8.67 24.98
CA TYR A 673 -0.73 8.63 23.55
C TYR A 673 -1.44 9.90 23.06
N ARG A 674 -1.63 10.91 23.91
CA ARG A 674 -2.31 12.15 23.51
C ARG A 674 -1.29 13.10 22.87
N PRO A 675 -1.55 13.61 21.65
CA PRO A 675 -0.70 14.61 21.04
C PRO A 675 -0.61 15.87 21.91
N CYS A 676 0.59 16.43 22.04
CA CYS A 676 0.86 17.61 22.86
C CYS A 676 0.81 18.90 22.03
N LEU A 677 0.52 20.00 22.70
CA LEU A 677 0.76 21.35 22.21
C LEU A 677 2.24 21.69 22.41
N GLU A 678 2.79 22.51 21.51
CA GLU A 678 4.18 22.93 21.61
C GLU A 678 4.44 23.70 22.92
N THR A 679 5.46 23.29 23.67
CA THR A 679 5.86 23.93 24.93
C THR A 679 7.31 23.60 25.29
N THR A 680 7.83 24.25 26.33
CA THR A 680 9.10 23.90 26.95
C THR A 680 8.90 23.64 28.44
N VAL A 681 9.52 22.58 28.95
CA VAL A 681 9.53 22.20 30.37
C VAL A 681 10.96 22.25 30.89
N VAL A 682 11.19 23.05 31.92
CA VAL A 682 12.50 23.31 32.50
C VAL A 682 12.55 22.74 33.91
N TYR A 683 13.56 21.94 34.21
CA TYR A 683 13.80 21.26 35.49
C TYR A 683 15.03 21.87 36.14
N GLN A 684 14.86 22.44 37.33
CA GLN A 684 15.92 23.12 38.08
C GLN A 684 15.93 22.66 39.52
N ARG A 685 17.11 22.65 40.15
CA ARG A 685 17.24 22.39 41.58
C ARG A 685 17.53 23.71 42.29
N GLN A 686 16.77 24.00 43.35
CA GLN A 686 16.97 25.18 44.20
C GLN A 686 18.11 24.97 45.20
#